data_AF-A0A923BG57-F1
#
_entry.id   AF-A0A923BG57-F1
#
_cell.length_a   1.000
_cell.length_b   1.000
_cell.length_c   1.000
_cell.angle_alpha   90.00
_cell.angle_beta   90.00
_cell.angle_gamma   90.00
#
_symmetry.space_group_name_H-M   'P 1'
#
loop_
_entity.id
_entity.type
_entity.pdbx_description
1 polymer ?
#
loop_
_entity_poly.entity_id
_entity_poly.type
_entity_poly.pdbx_seq_one_letter_code
_entity_poly.pdbx_strand_id
1 'polypeptide(L)'
;MTLLTGRSLQLLASLAVSAVVFCHAGSAWAQLRIVDYNIAQNYDIANDPGGLDVIFAAIGAEVRNGFAKPIDVLATQEADTDGTDAVALAAILNGIYGVTTYAAALVPGNGVSGGNGLPGLVYNSASVSLLGTIAFGDVGSGSTQQPRSTLRYQLRPAGYDASADFYIYNDHYKSDNSSTDQARRNVEAQGVRSNSDALGEGTHAIYVGDFNVYNSNEAMYQTLLAAGPGQAVDPASFTKLYDTQSPATALAFTGQVLGGMDDRFDFQLITGELQDGEGMSQLAGSYRTFGNNGTHTTDGAITTGTGAAPEVLTALAQSSDHLPVVADYQLPAKLGVQVASIPASVSAGAAVTIDVLIQNLASAITALGADELDYTLSVTGDLLGGTTGTIAALAAGQTRQFSLNTTTPGLKSGLVTVSTNSQGAANALFTLPVSFLVGGGGEPVRTVIAKDDFDAPLNLTSFQQTPTAGTYTAPASGLGKFQVGVSASIPFALLDESAGAFPTDALGVINAAKTDAWFGVTDTLDNAMPANNPGGEGTATWTFDVSDASALEVSIDMAAMGDFEATGTNRDRFDWTYSLDGGDFLPLFTSSVDEAASATYTLADGDMFNLEDPLSMTPTGGVAMQLSNVLQTLTAPIAGLGDLLTLRLIAKTDGTSEAYAFDNLTVTGLVASFAAADFNDDGFVDGNDLATWQANFGLPSGAAKNQGDADLDGDVDGADYLAWQQQWTGAGATAAVSTPVPEPASALLLLWACLICGRRHKNG
;
A
#
# COMPACT_ATOMS: atom_id res chain seq x y z
N MET A 1 -51.43 2.50 46.79
CA MET A 1 -51.40 1.03 46.90
C MET A 1 -50.98 0.53 45.52
N THR A 2 -49.74 0.14 45.19
CA THR A 2 -48.52 -0.22 45.93
C THR A 2 -47.40 -0.21 44.85
N LEU A 3 -46.42 0.70 44.90
CA LEU A 3 -44.97 0.45 45.13
C LEU A 3 -44.30 -0.74 44.40
N LEU A 4 -43.27 -0.44 43.58
CA LEU A 4 -41.87 -0.99 43.58
C LEU A 4 -41.19 -0.73 42.21
N THR A 5 -40.39 0.32 42.05
CA THR A 5 -38.90 0.42 42.20
C THR A 5 -38.07 0.05 40.97
N GLY A 6 -37.46 1.08 40.36
CA GLY A 6 -36.02 1.20 40.12
C GLY A 6 -35.34 0.22 39.16
N ARG A 7 -34.92 0.74 37.99
CA ARG A 7 -33.56 0.53 37.48
C ARG A 7 -33.12 1.67 36.58
N SER A 8 -31.89 2.07 36.86
CA SER A 8 -31.20 3.29 36.49
C SER A 8 -30.86 3.36 35.01
N LEU A 9 -30.92 4.58 34.49
CA LEU A 9 -30.26 5.06 33.26
C LEU A 9 -28.83 4.50 33.18
N GLN A 10 -28.54 3.71 32.15
CA GLN A 10 -27.19 3.59 31.61
C GLN A 10 -27.08 4.58 30.45
N LEU A 11 -26.11 5.48 30.58
CA LEU A 11 -25.72 6.46 29.58
C LEU A 11 -25.46 5.77 28.23
N LEU A 12 -26.17 6.22 27.21
CA LEU A 12 -25.79 6.07 25.81
C LEU A 12 -24.52 6.91 25.58
N ALA A 13 -23.36 6.26 25.49
CA ALA A 13 -22.19 6.84 24.87
C ALA A 13 -22.31 6.63 23.36
N SER A 14 -22.45 7.74 22.64
CA SER A 14 -22.62 7.84 21.20
C SER A 14 -21.42 7.21 20.47
N LEU A 15 -21.65 6.10 19.77
CA LEU A 15 -20.72 5.54 18.80
C LEU A 15 -20.72 6.45 17.57
N ALA A 16 -19.78 7.38 17.49
CA ALA A 16 -19.52 8.13 16.26
C ALA A 16 -18.79 7.19 15.29
N VAL A 17 -19.56 6.46 14.49
CA VAL A 17 -19.04 5.73 13.33
C VAL A 17 -18.66 6.78 12.29
N SER A 18 -17.36 7.04 12.12
CA SER A 18 -16.87 7.75 10.95
C SER A 18 -17.24 6.94 9.71
N ALA A 19 -18.20 7.45 8.95
CA ALA A 19 -18.60 6.91 7.67
C ALA A 19 -17.44 7.06 6.68
N VAL A 20 -16.69 5.98 6.46
CA VAL A 20 -15.86 5.85 5.27
C VAL A 20 -16.83 5.78 4.09
N VAL A 21 -16.83 6.83 3.27
CA VAL A 21 -17.50 6.85 1.98
C VAL A 21 -16.80 5.82 1.09
N PHE A 22 -17.31 4.60 1.06
CA PHE A 22 -17.01 3.67 -0.03
C PHE A 22 -17.71 4.22 -1.26
N CYS A 23 -16.94 4.86 -2.15
CA CYS A 23 -17.33 4.99 -3.54
C CYS A 23 -17.60 3.57 -4.06
N HIS A 24 -18.88 3.24 -4.25
CA HIS A 24 -19.30 1.96 -4.79
C HIS A 24 -18.95 1.93 -6.29
N ALA A 25 -17.70 1.59 -6.61
CA ALA A 25 -17.43 0.88 -7.84
C ALA A 25 -18.13 -0.48 -7.72
N GLY A 26 -18.86 -0.91 -8.75
CA GLY A 26 -19.57 -2.19 -8.76
C GLY A 26 -18.64 -3.33 -8.30
N SER A 27 -19.16 -4.21 -7.45
CA SER A 27 -18.38 -5.30 -6.85
C SER A 27 -17.79 -6.20 -7.94
N ALA A 28 -16.46 -6.15 -8.13
CA ALA A 28 -15.73 -7.12 -8.92
C ALA A 28 -15.78 -8.50 -8.22
N TRP A 29 -16.08 -9.56 -8.97
CA TRP A 29 -16.17 -10.94 -8.47
C TRP A 29 -14.78 -11.60 -8.51
N ALA A 30 -14.09 -11.75 -7.38
CA ALA A 30 -12.65 -12.07 -7.33
C ALA A 30 -12.34 -13.53 -6.89
N GLN A 31 -12.70 -14.45 -7.77
CA GLN A 31 -12.22 -15.84 -7.92
C GLN A 31 -12.26 -16.11 -9.43
N LEU A 32 -11.31 -16.79 -10.07
CA LEU A 32 -11.21 -16.75 -11.55
C LEU A 32 -11.84 -17.96 -12.23
N ARG A 33 -12.60 -17.74 -13.32
CA ARG A 33 -13.02 -18.75 -14.29
C ARG A 33 -12.27 -18.54 -15.60
N ILE A 34 -11.40 -19.49 -15.93
CA ILE A 34 -10.56 -19.44 -17.13
C ILE A 34 -11.05 -20.50 -18.11
N VAL A 35 -11.27 -20.09 -19.35
CA VAL A 35 -11.77 -20.92 -20.44
C VAL A 35 -10.74 -20.96 -21.56
N ASP A 36 -10.53 -22.16 -22.09
CA ASP A 36 -9.75 -22.43 -23.29
C ASP A 36 -10.68 -22.97 -24.37
N TYR A 37 -10.64 -22.43 -25.59
CA TYR A 37 -11.54 -22.85 -26.65
C TYR A 37 -11.00 -22.60 -28.06
N ASN A 38 -10.72 -23.68 -28.81
CA ASN A 38 -10.52 -23.59 -30.25
C ASN A 38 -11.87 -23.30 -30.93
N ILE A 39 -11.96 -22.18 -31.65
CA ILE A 39 -13.19 -21.66 -32.27
C ILE A 39 -13.27 -21.94 -33.79
N ALA A 40 -12.41 -22.81 -34.31
CA ALA A 40 -12.47 -23.38 -35.66
C ALA A 40 -12.53 -22.37 -36.83
N GLN A 41 -11.89 -21.19 -36.67
CA GLN A 41 -11.92 -20.04 -37.59
C GLN A 41 -13.28 -19.86 -38.27
N ASN A 42 -14.35 -19.75 -37.48
CA ASN A 42 -15.68 -19.50 -38.00
C ASN A 42 -15.68 -18.16 -38.78
N TYR A 43 -15.98 -18.20 -40.08
CA TYR A 43 -15.63 -17.18 -41.08
C TYR A 43 -16.24 -15.78 -40.89
N ASP A 44 -16.93 -15.53 -39.77
CA ASP A 44 -17.47 -14.23 -39.38
C ASP A 44 -18.00 -14.26 -37.93
N ILE A 45 -17.14 -14.23 -36.91
CA ILE A 45 -17.60 -14.16 -35.49
C ILE A 45 -18.45 -12.90 -35.25
N ALA A 46 -18.15 -11.82 -35.97
CA ALA A 46 -18.93 -10.58 -35.90
C ALA A 46 -20.38 -10.75 -36.40
N ASN A 47 -20.66 -11.78 -37.19
CA ASN A 47 -21.99 -12.18 -37.65
C ASN A 47 -22.35 -13.63 -37.23
N ASP A 48 -21.84 -14.11 -36.09
CA ASP A 48 -22.12 -15.44 -35.52
C ASP A 48 -23.63 -15.75 -35.58
N PRO A 49 -24.08 -16.90 -36.13
CA PRO A 49 -25.49 -17.30 -36.14
C PRO A 49 -26.13 -17.54 -34.76
N GLY A 50 -25.41 -17.30 -33.66
CA GLY A 50 -25.93 -17.26 -32.28
C GLY A 50 -25.68 -18.54 -31.49
N GLY A 51 -24.48 -19.12 -31.62
CA GLY A 51 -24.09 -20.30 -30.85
C GLY A 51 -23.08 -20.00 -29.75
N LEU A 52 -22.14 -19.08 -29.97
CA LEU A 52 -21.10 -18.76 -28.98
C LEU A 52 -21.69 -18.03 -27.76
N ASP A 53 -22.69 -17.18 -27.98
CA ASP A 53 -23.41 -16.50 -26.91
C ASP A 53 -24.15 -17.48 -25.99
N VAL A 54 -24.81 -18.49 -26.56
CA VAL A 54 -25.47 -19.58 -25.83
C VAL A 54 -24.45 -20.38 -25.00
N ILE A 55 -23.30 -20.72 -25.59
CA ILE A 55 -22.22 -21.45 -24.92
C ILE A 55 -21.65 -20.64 -23.76
N PHE A 56 -21.26 -19.38 -23.99
CA PHE A 56 -20.64 -18.54 -22.97
C PHE A 56 -21.61 -18.16 -21.84
N ALA A 57 -22.89 -17.94 -22.15
CA ALA A 57 -23.92 -17.74 -21.14
C ALA A 57 -24.13 -19.02 -20.30
N ALA A 58 -24.11 -20.19 -20.91
CA ALA A 58 -24.24 -21.47 -20.22
C ALA A 58 -23.02 -21.76 -19.32
N ILE A 59 -21.80 -21.47 -19.78
CA ILE A 59 -20.59 -21.53 -18.95
C ILE A 59 -20.71 -20.57 -17.76
N GLY A 60 -21.19 -19.34 -18.00
CA GLY A 60 -21.42 -18.35 -16.94
C GLY A 60 -22.43 -18.78 -15.88
N ALA A 61 -23.46 -19.51 -16.30
CA ALA A 61 -24.54 -20.00 -15.44
C ALA A 61 -24.23 -21.35 -14.76
N GLU A 62 -23.18 -22.06 -15.17
CA GLU A 62 -22.86 -23.37 -14.62
C GLU A 62 -22.38 -23.26 -13.16
N VAL A 63 -23.12 -23.90 -12.26
CA VAL A 63 -22.78 -24.02 -10.85
C VAL A 63 -21.73 -25.11 -10.65
N ARG A 64 -20.52 -24.72 -10.23
CA ARG A 64 -19.44 -25.61 -9.79
C ARG A 64 -18.88 -25.12 -8.47
N ASN A 65 -18.48 -26.04 -7.60
CA ASN A 65 -17.94 -25.72 -6.28
C ASN A 65 -18.80 -24.71 -5.48
N GLY A 66 -20.12 -24.79 -5.65
CA GLY A 66 -21.09 -23.96 -4.92
C GLY A 66 -21.38 -22.58 -5.53
N PHE A 67 -20.83 -22.24 -6.70
CA PHE A 67 -21.08 -20.96 -7.36
C PHE A 67 -21.21 -21.08 -8.88
N ALA A 68 -21.92 -20.13 -9.49
CA ALA A 68 -21.85 -19.86 -10.91
C ALA A 68 -21.27 -18.46 -11.11
N LYS A 69 -20.42 -18.28 -12.11
CA LYS A 69 -19.93 -16.96 -12.51
C LYS A 69 -19.54 -16.90 -13.99
N PRO A 70 -19.60 -15.72 -14.62
CA PRO A 70 -19.08 -15.42 -15.94
C PRO A 70 -17.61 -15.80 -16.08
N ILE A 71 -17.21 -15.98 -17.33
CA ILE A 71 -15.83 -16.19 -17.74
C ILE A 71 -15.02 -14.94 -17.36
N ASP A 72 -13.87 -15.08 -16.72
CA ASP A 72 -12.96 -13.95 -16.46
C ASP A 72 -11.89 -13.86 -17.54
N VAL A 73 -11.43 -14.99 -18.04
CA VAL A 73 -10.44 -15.07 -19.12
C VAL A 73 -10.85 -16.15 -20.11
N LEU A 74 -10.90 -15.80 -21.39
CA LEU A 74 -11.17 -16.69 -22.50
C LEU A 74 -9.93 -16.68 -23.42
N ALA A 75 -9.19 -17.78 -23.42
CA ALA A 75 -8.15 -18.07 -24.39
C ALA A 75 -8.76 -18.79 -25.58
N THR A 76 -8.38 -18.38 -26.79
CA THR A 76 -8.91 -18.97 -28.03
C THR A 76 -7.80 -19.34 -28.99
N GLN A 77 -8.08 -20.32 -29.84
CA GLN A 77 -7.23 -20.74 -30.96
C GLN A 77 -8.02 -20.66 -32.25
N GLU A 78 -7.31 -20.59 -33.37
CA GLU A 78 -7.90 -20.35 -34.70
C GLU A 78 -8.66 -19.01 -34.82
N ALA A 79 -8.26 -18.02 -34.02
CA ALA A 79 -8.71 -16.65 -34.17
C ALA A 79 -7.92 -15.93 -35.28
N ASP A 80 -8.53 -14.94 -35.93
CA ASP A 80 -7.89 -14.12 -36.95
C ASP A 80 -6.62 -13.42 -36.44
N THR A 81 -5.63 -13.32 -37.34
CA THR A 81 -4.26 -12.89 -37.00
C THR A 81 -4.16 -11.41 -36.64
N ASP A 82 -5.17 -10.60 -36.93
CA ASP A 82 -5.25 -9.18 -36.60
C ASP A 82 -5.96 -8.89 -35.27
N GLY A 83 -6.46 -9.93 -34.58
CA GLY A 83 -7.13 -9.83 -33.29
C GLY A 83 -8.59 -9.37 -33.34
N THR A 84 -9.18 -9.23 -34.54
CA THR A 84 -10.59 -8.81 -34.70
C THR A 84 -11.57 -9.77 -34.06
N ASP A 85 -11.32 -11.08 -34.13
CA ASP A 85 -12.11 -12.12 -33.47
C ASP A 85 -12.17 -11.95 -31.95
N ALA A 86 -11.04 -11.66 -31.30
CA ALA A 86 -11.02 -11.40 -29.86
C ALA A 86 -11.86 -10.16 -29.48
N VAL A 87 -11.87 -9.13 -30.33
CA VAL A 87 -12.73 -7.95 -30.13
C VAL A 87 -14.21 -8.32 -30.25
N ALA A 88 -14.58 -9.14 -31.24
CA ALA A 88 -15.95 -9.61 -31.42
C ALA A 88 -16.41 -10.50 -30.23
N LEU A 89 -15.57 -11.42 -29.77
CA LEU A 89 -15.83 -12.25 -28.59
C LEU A 89 -16.00 -11.41 -27.31
N ALA A 90 -15.18 -10.37 -27.14
CA ALA A 90 -15.35 -9.41 -26.05
C ALA A 90 -16.70 -8.69 -26.13
N ALA A 91 -17.14 -8.32 -27.34
CA ALA A 91 -18.46 -7.71 -27.56
C ALA A 91 -19.61 -8.69 -27.24
N ILE A 92 -19.49 -9.97 -27.59
CA ILE A 92 -20.47 -11.02 -27.23
C ILE A 92 -20.58 -11.12 -25.70
N LEU A 93 -19.45 -11.27 -24.98
CA LEU A 93 -19.44 -11.36 -23.51
C LEU A 93 -20.02 -10.10 -22.85
N ASN A 94 -19.64 -8.91 -23.33
CA ASN A 94 -20.23 -7.64 -22.91
C ASN A 94 -21.76 -7.61 -23.13
N GLY A 95 -22.24 -8.13 -24.27
CA GLY A 95 -23.65 -8.23 -24.61
C GLY A 95 -24.44 -9.20 -23.71
N ILE A 96 -23.90 -10.39 -23.43
CA ILE A 96 -24.53 -11.39 -22.53
C ILE A 96 -24.76 -10.80 -21.14
N TYR A 97 -23.75 -10.11 -20.59
CA TYR A 97 -23.77 -9.66 -19.21
C TYR A 97 -24.20 -8.19 -19.04
N GLY A 98 -24.41 -7.45 -20.13
CA GLY A 98 -24.81 -6.04 -20.08
C GLY A 98 -23.73 -5.12 -19.48
N VAL A 99 -22.45 -5.42 -19.74
CA VAL A 99 -21.28 -4.71 -19.21
C VAL A 99 -20.39 -4.20 -20.35
N THR A 100 -19.35 -3.43 -20.00
CA THR A 100 -18.32 -2.97 -20.94
C THR A 100 -16.91 -3.36 -20.49
N THR A 101 -16.81 -4.31 -19.56
CA THR A 101 -15.55 -4.64 -18.88
C THR A 101 -14.76 -5.71 -19.62
N TYR A 102 -15.36 -6.46 -20.55
CA TYR A 102 -14.62 -7.41 -21.37
C TYR A 102 -13.81 -6.67 -22.45
N ALA A 103 -12.52 -7.01 -22.54
CA ALA A 103 -11.58 -6.44 -23.48
C ALA A 103 -10.75 -7.55 -24.14
N ALA A 104 -10.33 -7.30 -25.38
CA ALA A 104 -9.40 -8.16 -26.10
C ALA A 104 -7.95 -7.80 -25.76
N ALA A 105 -7.09 -8.79 -25.58
CA ALA A 105 -5.66 -8.58 -25.56
C ALA A 105 -5.16 -8.27 -26.98
N LEU A 106 -4.30 -7.26 -27.11
CA LEU A 106 -3.70 -6.91 -28.40
C LEU A 106 -2.72 -8.00 -28.84
N VAL A 107 -2.82 -8.41 -30.11
CA VAL A 107 -1.83 -9.29 -30.73
C VAL A 107 -0.53 -8.47 -30.93
N PRO A 108 0.62 -8.91 -30.40
CA PRO A 108 1.88 -8.22 -30.61
C PRO A 108 2.23 -8.13 -32.10
N GLY A 109 2.77 -7.00 -32.55
CA GLY A 109 3.10 -6.79 -33.98
C GLY A 109 4.17 -7.73 -34.54
N ASN A 110 4.88 -8.47 -33.68
CA ASN A 110 5.83 -9.51 -34.06
C ASN A 110 5.23 -10.94 -34.01
N GLY A 111 3.94 -11.09 -33.73
CA GLY A 111 3.24 -12.37 -33.81
C GLY A 111 3.07 -12.79 -35.26
N VAL A 112 3.45 -14.03 -35.58
CA VAL A 112 3.44 -14.56 -36.95
C VAL A 112 2.76 -15.92 -36.97
N SER A 113 1.97 -16.19 -38.01
CA SER A 113 1.40 -17.51 -38.28
C SER A 113 1.72 -17.93 -39.71
N GLY A 114 2.20 -19.17 -39.87
CA GLY A 114 2.31 -19.87 -41.14
C GLY A 114 1.12 -20.79 -41.43
N GLY A 115 0.14 -20.86 -40.52
CA GLY A 115 -1.12 -21.60 -40.66
C GLY A 115 -2.33 -20.68 -40.50
N ASN A 116 -3.51 -21.27 -40.31
CA ASN A 116 -4.72 -20.49 -40.02
C ASN A 116 -4.66 -19.93 -38.60
N GLY A 117 -4.88 -18.63 -38.49
CA GLY A 117 -5.04 -17.89 -37.23
C GLY A 117 -3.81 -17.76 -36.33
N LEU A 118 -3.98 -16.96 -35.27
CA LEU A 118 -3.11 -16.87 -34.09
C LEU A 118 -3.94 -17.16 -32.83
N PRO A 119 -3.30 -17.50 -31.70
CA PRO A 119 -4.01 -17.54 -30.43
C PRO A 119 -4.58 -16.15 -30.08
N GLY A 120 -5.72 -16.11 -29.41
CA GLY A 120 -6.39 -14.90 -28.93
C GLY A 120 -6.68 -14.94 -27.43
N LEU A 121 -6.89 -13.78 -26.80
CA LEU A 121 -7.30 -13.70 -25.40
C LEU A 121 -8.32 -12.58 -25.20
N VAL A 122 -9.40 -12.89 -24.50
CA VAL A 122 -10.38 -11.93 -23.98
C VAL A 122 -10.35 -12.01 -22.45
N TYR A 123 -10.40 -10.87 -21.78
CA TYR A 123 -10.40 -10.81 -20.32
C TYR A 123 -11.40 -9.79 -19.79
N ASN A 124 -11.95 -10.07 -18.61
CA ASN A 124 -12.79 -9.14 -17.88
C ASN A 124 -11.91 -8.19 -17.05
N SER A 125 -11.80 -6.93 -17.47
CA SER A 125 -11.02 -5.89 -16.77
C SER A 125 -11.48 -5.60 -15.34
N ALA A 126 -12.72 -5.97 -14.98
CA ALA A 126 -13.17 -5.90 -13.59
C ALA A 126 -12.51 -6.97 -12.70
N SER A 127 -12.10 -8.11 -13.27
CA SER A 127 -11.56 -9.25 -12.54
C SER A 127 -10.04 -9.35 -12.62
N VAL A 128 -9.44 -8.98 -13.75
CA VAL A 128 -7.99 -9.05 -13.98
C VAL A 128 -7.48 -7.85 -14.80
N SER A 129 -6.24 -7.45 -14.56
CA SER A 129 -5.48 -6.52 -15.39
C SER A 129 -4.55 -7.29 -16.32
N LEU A 130 -4.53 -6.92 -17.61
CA LEU A 130 -3.51 -7.37 -18.55
C LEU A 130 -2.28 -6.46 -18.43
N LEU A 131 -1.16 -7.01 -17.96
CA LEU A 131 0.08 -6.28 -17.74
C LEU A 131 1.00 -6.30 -18.97
N GLY A 132 0.95 -7.37 -19.75
CA GLY A 132 1.77 -7.51 -20.94
C GLY A 132 1.40 -8.72 -21.78
N THR A 133 1.69 -8.65 -23.06
CA THR A 133 1.58 -9.76 -24.01
C THR A 133 2.88 -9.87 -24.80
N ILE A 134 3.41 -11.08 -24.95
CA ILE A 134 4.55 -11.34 -25.82
C ILE A 134 4.21 -12.44 -26.82
N ALA A 135 4.78 -12.33 -28.02
CA ALA A 135 4.79 -13.38 -29.03
C ALA A 135 6.22 -13.91 -29.19
N PHE A 136 6.37 -15.22 -29.21
CA PHE A 136 7.68 -15.88 -29.36
C PHE A 136 7.58 -17.17 -30.17
N GLY A 137 8.75 -17.69 -30.56
CA GLY A 137 8.90 -18.88 -31.39
C GLY A 137 9.48 -18.61 -32.78
N ASP A 138 10.27 -19.56 -33.31
CA ASP A 138 10.79 -19.50 -34.68
C ASP A 138 9.74 -20.06 -35.65
N VAL A 139 8.97 -19.17 -36.27
CA VAL A 139 7.82 -19.52 -37.11
C VAL A 139 8.24 -19.84 -38.54
N GLY A 140 7.79 -20.99 -39.04
CA GLY A 140 8.02 -21.39 -40.43
C GLY A 140 7.53 -22.80 -40.76
N SER A 141 7.80 -23.22 -42.00
CA SER A 141 7.42 -24.55 -42.50
C SER A 141 8.52 -25.61 -42.34
N GLY A 142 9.69 -25.25 -41.82
CA GLY A 142 10.79 -26.17 -41.57
C GLY A 142 10.48 -27.18 -40.47
N SER A 143 11.15 -28.33 -40.48
CA SER A 143 10.96 -29.39 -39.49
C SER A 143 11.44 -29.03 -38.08
N THR A 144 12.18 -27.93 -37.94
CA THR A 144 12.67 -27.39 -36.66
C THR A 144 11.98 -26.07 -36.28
N GLN A 145 10.91 -25.71 -36.99
CA GLN A 145 10.18 -24.45 -36.82
C GLN A 145 8.74 -24.73 -36.41
N GLN A 146 8.20 -23.87 -35.57
CA GLN A 146 6.80 -23.92 -35.18
C GLN A 146 5.91 -23.32 -36.29
N PRO A 147 4.70 -23.85 -36.51
CA PRO A 147 3.75 -23.31 -37.49
C PRO A 147 3.28 -21.89 -37.18
N ARG A 148 3.29 -21.45 -35.91
CA ARG A 148 2.78 -20.14 -35.48
C ARG A 148 3.42 -19.70 -34.17
N SER A 149 3.38 -18.41 -33.85
CA SER A 149 3.91 -17.89 -32.59
C SER A 149 3.05 -18.31 -31.40
N THR A 150 3.70 -18.72 -30.33
CA THR A 150 3.05 -18.88 -29.03
C THR A 150 2.87 -17.50 -28.39
N LEU A 151 1.71 -17.27 -27.76
CA LEU A 151 1.44 -16.03 -27.03
C LEU A 151 1.48 -16.25 -25.53
N ARG A 152 2.21 -15.40 -24.80
CA ARG A 152 2.19 -15.38 -23.33
C ARG A 152 1.60 -14.07 -22.84
N TYR A 153 0.59 -14.18 -21.98
CA TYR A 153 -0.09 -13.06 -21.33
C TYR A 153 0.29 -13.03 -19.86
N GLN A 154 0.72 -11.87 -19.37
CA GLN A 154 0.92 -11.62 -17.93
C GLN A 154 -0.32 -10.91 -17.40
N LEU A 155 -0.97 -11.53 -16.42
CA LEU A 155 -2.23 -11.08 -15.85
C LEU A 155 -2.09 -10.91 -14.34
N ARG A 156 -2.86 -9.98 -13.78
CA ARG A 156 -2.95 -9.75 -12.32
C ARG A 156 -4.40 -9.67 -11.88
N PRO A 157 -4.84 -10.42 -10.86
CA PRO A 157 -6.17 -10.22 -10.27
C PRO A 157 -6.39 -8.76 -9.85
N ALA A 158 -7.56 -8.22 -10.15
CA ALA A 158 -7.88 -6.82 -9.86
C ALA A 158 -7.80 -6.55 -8.35
N GLY A 159 -7.04 -5.51 -7.96
CA GLY A 159 -6.85 -5.13 -6.56
C GLY A 159 -5.78 -5.93 -5.80
N TYR A 160 -4.92 -6.67 -6.51
CA TYR A 160 -3.72 -7.31 -5.97
C TYR A 160 -2.45 -6.62 -6.47
N ASP A 161 -1.29 -7.00 -5.93
CA ASP A 161 0.04 -6.55 -6.34
C ASP A 161 0.78 -7.63 -7.17
N ALA A 162 2.06 -7.39 -7.47
CA ALA A 162 2.86 -8.25 -8.34
C ALA A 162 3.09 -9.67 -7.80
N SER A 163 2.89 -9.89 -6.50
CA SER A 163 2.99 -11.24 -5.92
C SER A 163 1.86 -12.17 -6.36
N ALA A 164 0.77 -11.62 -6.90
CA ALA A 164 -0.37 -12.38 -7.45
C ALA A 164 -0.36 -12.45 -8.99
N ASP A 165 0.75 -12.09 -9.65
CA ASP A 165 0.87 -12.21 -11.10
C ASP A 165 0.84 -13.69 -11.52
N PHE A 166 0.13 -13.95 -12.62
CA PHE A 166 0.11 -15.25 -13.26
C PHE A 166 0.21 -15.11 -14.77
N TYR A 167 0.59 -16.21 -15.43
CA TYR A 167 0.86 -16.24 -16.86
C TYR A 167 -0.05 -17.23 -17.56
N ILE A 168 -0.60 -16.84 -18.71
CA ILE A 168 -1.26 -17.76 -19.63
C ILE A 168 -0.38 -17.90 -20.87
N TYR A 169 0.06 -19.12 -21.14
CA TYR A 169 0.67 -19.50 -22.42
C TYR A 169 -0.42 -20.09 -23.29
N ASN A 170 -0.79 -19.37 -24.36
CA ASN A 170 -1.78 -19.82 -25.32
C ASN A 170 -1.08 -20.22 -26.62
N ASP A 171 -1.29 -21.47 -27.04
CA ASP A 171 -0.73 -22.00 -28.27
C ASP A 171 -1.76 -22.80 -29.06
N HIS A 172 -1.49 -22.98 -30.35
CA HIS A 172 -2.17 -23.97 -31.16
C HIS A 172 -1.07 -24.77 -31.84
N TYR A 173 -0.81 -25.96 -31.32
CA TYR A 173 0.28 -26.82 -31.73
C TYR A 173 0.09 -27.34 -33.15
N LYS A 174 1.18 -27.79 -33.80
CA LYS A 174 1.12 -28.40 -35.13
C LYS A 174 0.08 -29.53 -35.21
N SER A 175 -0.90 -29.36 -36.10
CA SER A 175 -1.93 -30.34 -36.45
C SER A 175 -1.40 -31.58 -37.19
N ASP A 176 -2.26 -32.52 -37.57
CA ASP A 176 -1.93 -33.81 -38.23
C ASP A 176 -1.11 -34.77 -37.33
N ASN A 177 -0.83 -36.00 -37.82
CA ASN A 177 -0.25 -37.06 -36.99
C ASN A 177 0.92 -37.83 -37.63
N SER A 178 1.63 -37.23 -38.60
CA SER A 178 2.87 -37.84 -39.07
C SER A 178 3.99 -37.71 -38.04
N SER A 179 5.08 -38.48 -38.21
CA SER A 179 6.27 -38.34 -37.35
C SER A 179 6.88 -36.93 -37.41
N THR A 180 6.71 -36.23 -38.54
CA THR A 180 7.18 -34.84 -38.70
C THR A 180 6.31 -33.88 -37.90
N ASP A 181 5.00 -34.11 -37.87
CA ASP A 181 4.06 -33.26 -37.13
C ASP A 181 4.30 -33.38 -35.63
N GLN A 182 4.44 -34.61 -35.12
CA GLN A 182 4.79 -34.89 -33.72
C GLN A 182 6.13 -34.25 -33.33
N ALA A 183 7.14 -34.30 -34.22
CA ALA A 183 8.43 -33.66 -33.98
C ALA A 183 8.32 -32.12 -33.91
N ARG A 184 7.46 -31.51 -34.72
CA ARG A 184 7.23 -30.06 -34.73
C ARG A 184 6.46 -29.58 -33.50
N ARG A 185 5.46 -30.35 -33.03
CA ARG A 185 4.82 -30.07 -31.73
C ARG A 185 5.82 -30.04 -30.58
N ASN A 186 6.83 -30.91 -30.64
CA ASN A 186 7.87 -30.93 -29.62
C ASN A 186 8.79 -29.70 -29.66
N VAL A 187 8.99 -29.08 -30.84
CA VAL A 187 9.71 -27.79 -30.95
C VAL A 187 8.93 -26.68 -30.23
N GLU A 188 7.62 -26.61 -30.44
CA GLU A 188 6.73 -25.66 -29.75
C GLU A 188 6.80 -25.84 -28.23
N ALA A 189 6.66 -27.09 -27.75
CA ALA A 189 6.75 -27.41 -26.32
C ALA A 189 8.10 -27.02 -25.71
N GLN A 190 9.21 -27.20 -26.43
CA GLN A 190 10.54 -26.76 -25.98
C GLN A 190 10.64 -25.23 -25.88
N GLY A 191 10.07 -24.50 -26.83
CA GLY A 191 10.00 -23.05 -26.79
C GLY A 191 9.19 -22.54 -25.58
N VAL A 192 8.00 -23.11 -25.37
CA VAL A 192 7.14 -22.79 -24.21
C VAL A 192 7.87 -23.04 -22.90
N ARG A 193 8.48 -24.22 -22.74
CA ARG A 193 9.20 -24.57 -21.52
C ARG A 193 10.44 -23.71 -21.30
N SER A 194 11.23 -23.45 -22.34
CA SER A 194 12.38 -22.54 -22.23
C SER A 194 11.96 -21.15 -21.78
N ASN A 195 10.80 -20.65 -22.23
CA ASN A 195 10.30 -19.34 -21.84
C ASN A 195 9.75 -19.34 -20.40
N SER A 196 9.03 -20.40 -20.01
CA SER A 196 8.45 -20.52 -18.67
C SER A 196 9.50 -20.79 -17.60
N ASP A 197 10.46 -21.67 -17.85
CA ASP A 197 11.55 -21.96 -16.91
C ASP A 197 12.40 -20.71 -16.63
N ALA A 198 12.50 -19.79 -17.60
CA ALA A 198 13.22 -18.52 -17.46
C ALA A 198 12.52 -17.51 -16.55
N LEU A 199 11.23 -17.70 -16.22
CA LEU A 199 10.53 -16.87 -15.21
C LEU A 199 10.97 -17.24 -13.78
N GLY A 200 11.49 -18.45 -13.57
CA GLY A 200 11.98 -18.93 -12.29
C GLY A 200 10.92 -19.70 -11.48
N GLU A 201 11.39 -20.34 -10.41
CA GLU A 201 10.57 -21.12 -9.47
C GLU A 201 9.56 -20.21 -8.75
N GLY A 202 8.36 -20.71 -8.46
CA GLY A 202 7.29 -19.91 -7.85
C GLY A 202 6.38 -19.22 -8.88
N THR A 203 6.52 -19.56 -10.17
CA THR A 203 5.73 -18.94 -11.24
C THR A 203 4.38 -19.65 -11.37
N HIS A 204 3.29 -18.91 -11.25
CA HIS A 204 1.95 -19.39 -11.59
C HIS A 204 1.76 -19.32 -13.11
N ALA A 205 1.89 -20.44 -13.81
CA ALA A 205 1.65 -20.50 -15.25
C ALA A 205 0.58 -21.52 -15.64
N ILE A 206 -0.25 -21.14 -16.59
CA ILE A 206 -1.33 -21.93 -17.17
C ILE A 206 -1.03 -22.07 -18.66
N TYR A 207 -0.83 -23.30 -19.13
CA TYR A 207 -0.63 -23.64 -20.54
C TYR A 207 -1.96 -24.08 -21.11
N VAL A 208 -2.50 -23.26 -21.99
CA VAL A 208 -3.80 -23.45 -22.65
C VAL A 208 -3.62 -23.57 -24.15
N GLY A 209 -4.55 -24.21 -24.84
CA GLY A 209 -4.42 -24.39 -26.27
C GLY A 209 -5.08 -25.64 -26.82
N ASP A 210 -5.08 -25.70 -28.15
CA ASP A 210 -5.22 -26.93 -28.92
C ASP A 210 -3.82 -27.53 -29.12
N PHE A 211 -3.54 -28.63 -28.42
CA PHE A 211 -2.26 -29.32 -28.40
C PHE A 211 -2.11 -30.32 -29.54
N ASN A 212 -3.19 -30.66 -30.25
CA ASN A 212 -3.20 -31.66 -31.33
C ASN A 212 -2.47 -32.99 -30.98
N VAL A 213 -2.48 -33.36 -29.69
CA VAL A 213 -1.72 -34.51 -29.16
C VAL A 213 -2.61 -35.75 -29.04
N TYR A 214 -2.16 -36.87 -29.60
CA TYR A 214 -2.98 -38.09 -29.67
C TYR A 214 -2.86 -38.99 -28.45
N ASN A 215 -1.80 -38.85 -27.66
CA ASN A 215 -1.63 -39.59 -26.40
C ASN A 215 -0.53 -38.98 -25.54
N SER A 216 -0.54 -39.33 -24.25
CA SER A 216 0.42 -38.84 -23.27
C SER A 216 1.88 -39.26 -23.50
N ASN A 217 2.18 -40.21 -24.40
CA ASN A 217 3.57 -40.64 -24.64
C ASN A 217 4.28 -39.79 -25.71
N GLU A 218 3.58 -38.85 -26.34
CA GLU A 218 4.19 -37.99 -27.36
C GLU A 218 5.30 -37.12 -26.74
N ALA A 219 6.40 -36.92 -27.48
CA ALA A 219 7.57 -36.20 -26.99
C ALA A 219 7.23 -34.78 -26.52
N MET A 220 6.33 -34.07 -27.23
CA MET A 220 5.87 -32.74 -26.84
C MET A 220 5.28 -32.77 -25.42
N TYR A 221 4.47 -33.77 -25.11
CA TYR A 221 3.72 -33.86 -23.87
C TYR A 221 4.69 -34.10 -22.71
N GLN A 222 5.63 -35.01 -22.93
CA GLN A 222 6.70 -35.30 -21.98
C GLN A 222 7.62 -34.09 -21.75
N THR A 223 7.88 -33.27 -22.78
CA THR A 223 8.62 -32.01 -22.63
C THR A 223 7.90 -31.05 -21.69
N LEU A 224 6.58 -30.88 -21.84
CA LEU A 224 5.80 -29.99 -20.97
C LEU A 224 5.73 -30.48 -19.52
N LEU A 225 5.71 -31.80 -19.29
CA LEU A 225 5.66 -32.39 -17.96
C LEU A 225 7.04 -32.57 -17.30
N ALA A 226 8.12 -32.26 -18.01
CA ALA A 226 9.48 -32.47 -17.52
C ALA A 226 9.80 -31.58 -16.30
N ALA A 227 10.64 -32.08 -15.39
CA ALA A 227 11.05 -31.35 -14.21
C ALA A 227 11.80 -30.04 -14.56
N GLY A 228 11.48 -28.97 -13.83
CA GLY A 228 12.03 -27.64 -13.99
C GLY A 228 11.06 -26.58 -13.46
N PRO A 229 11.45 -25.29 -13.39
CA PRO A 229 10.61 -24.25 -12.79
C PRO A 229 9.24 -24.05 -13.45
N GLY A 230 9.11 -24.30 -14.75
CA GLY A 230 7.84 -24.27 -15.48
C GLY A 230 7.21 -25.65 -15.64
N GLN A 231 7.45 -26.60 -14.74
CA GLN A 231 6.91 -27.95 -14.87
C GLN A 231 5.38 -27.91 -14.89
N ALA A 232 4.79 -28.33 -16.01
CA ALA A 232 3.35 -28.46 -16.13
C ALA A 232 2.86 -29.76 -15.50
N VAL A 233 1.63 -29.73 -14.99
CA VAL A 233 0.87 -30.85 -14.48
C VAL A 233 -0.47 -30.89 -15.21
N ASP A 234 -0.85 -32.08 -15.67
CA ASP A 234 -2.18 -32.31 -16.22
C ASP A 234 -3.17 -32.63 -15.08
N PRO A 235 -4.21 -31.81 -14.87
CA PRO A 235 -5.24 -32.09 -13.86
C PRO A 235 -6.19 -33.23 -14.25
N ALA A 236 -6.09 -33.78 -15.47
CA ALA A 236 -6.99 -34.80 -15.99
C ALA A 236 -6.24 -35.97 -16.67
N SER A 237 -6.96 -36.79 -17.45
CA SER A 237 -6.44 -38.00 -18.10
C SER A 237 -7.01 -38.16 -19.50
N PHE A 238 -6.33 -38.91 -20.37
CA PHE A 238 -6.80 -39.25 -21.72
C PHE A 238 -7.94 -40.28 -21.65
N THR A 239 -9.14 -39.79 -21.35
CA THR A 239 -10.36 -40.60 -21.24
C THR A 239 -11.53 -39.82 -21.82
N LYS A 240 -12.56 -40.56 -22.25
CA LYS A 240 -13.81 -40.04 -22.80
C LYS A 240 -14.44 -38.86 -22.05
N LEU A 241 -14.25 -38.80 -20.74
CA LEU A 241 -14.76 -37.70 -19.91
C LEU A 241 -14.19 -36.32 -20.31
N TYR A 242 -13.01 -36.32 -20.91
CA TYR A 242 -12.23 -35.13 -21.24
C TYR A 242 -11.98 -34.98 -22.74
N ASP A 243 -12.56 -35.83 -23.59
CA ASP A 243 -12.50 -35.64 -25.04
C ASP A 243 -13.08 -34.27 -25.38
N THR A 244 -12.44 -33.57 -26.30
CA THR A 244 -12.77 -32.21 -26.74
C THR A 244 -13.09 -32.14 -28.23
N GLN A 245 -12.64 -33.10 -29.05
CA GLN A 245 -12.92 -33.15 -30.49
C GLN A 245 -13.47 -34.54 -30.91
N SER A 246 -14.40 -34.67 -31.86
CA SER A 246 -15.27 -33.62 -32.47
C SER A 246 -16.72 -33.74 -31.97
N PRO A 247 -17.41 -32.64 -31.60
CA PRO A 247 -18.76 -32.67 -31.08
C PRO A 247 -19.83 -33.06 -32.11
N ALA A 248 -19.48 -33.16 -33.40
CA ALA A 248 -20.43 -33.39 -34.49
C ALA A 248 -20.08 -34.60 -35.38
N THR A 249 -21.12 -35.22 -35.94
CA THR A 249 -21.03 -36.28 -36.96
C THR A 249 -21.63 -35.88 -38.30
N ALA A 250 -22.13 -34.65 -38.41
CA ALA A 250 -22.64 -34.04 -39.63
C ALA A 250 -22.21 -32.57 -39.68
N LEU A 251 -21.85 -32.07 -40.86
CA LEU A 251 -21.36 -30.71 -41.04
C LEU A 251 -22.44 -29.68 -40.69
N ALA A 252 -22.11 -28.76 -39.78
CA ALA A 252 -22.86 -27.54 -39.53
C ALA A 252 -22.33 -26.37 -40.39
N PHE A 253 -21.03 -26.35 -40.67
CA PHE A 253 -20.36 -25.33 -41.48
C PHE A 253 -19.25 -25.94 -42.37
N THR A 254 -18.77 -25.15 -43.32
CA THR A 254 -17.69 -25.60 -44.23
C THR A 254 -16.37 -25.64 -43.48
N GLY A 255 -15.66 -26.76 -43.54
CA GLY A 255 -14.35 -26.91 -42.90
C GLY A 255 -14.36 -27.59 -41.54
N GLN A 256 -15.54 -27.78 -40.93
CA GLN A 256 -15.67 -28.48 -39.63
C GLN A 256 -15.13 -29.91 -39.70
N VAL A 257 -14.23 -30.28 -38.78
CA VAL A 257 -13.78 -31.66 -38.61
C VAL A 257 -14.89 -32.47 -37.95
N LEU A 258 -15.19 -33.64 -38.52
CA LEU A 258 -16.18 -34.59 -38.00
C LEU A 258 -15.47 -35.85 -37.52
N GLY A 259 -16.14 -36.63 -36.68
CA GLY A 259 -15.61 -37.89 -36.16
C GLY A 259 -16.41 -38.42 -34.98
N GLY A 260 -17.10 -37.52 -34.28
CA GLY A 260 -17.65 -37.80 -32.96
C GLY A 260 -16.61 -37.54 -31.89
N MET A 261 -17.04 -37.52 -30.63
CA MET A 261 -16.21 -37.18 -29.48
C MET A 261 -15.28 -38.36 -29.14
N ASP A 262 -14.04 -38.33 -29.61
CA ASP A 262 -13.05 -39.41 -29.44
C ASP A 262 -11.60 -38.96 -29.16
N ASP A 263 -11.28 -37.67 -29.28
CA ASP A 263 -9.95 -37.12 -29.04
C ASP A 263 -9.95 -36.00 -27.97
N ARG A 264 -8.88 -35.93 -27.16
CA ARG A 264 -8.60 -34.83 -26.22
C ARG A 264 -7.43 -34.00 -26.76
N PHE A 265 -7.76 -32.90 -27.42
CA PHE A 265 -6.77 -31.98 -27.98
C PHE A 265 -6.64 -30.68 -27.21
N ASP A 266 -7.65 -30.27 -26.45
CA ASP A 266 -7.64 -29.00 -25.72
C ASP A 266 -7.31 -29.23 -24.25
N PHE A 267 -6.40 -28.41 -23.70
CA PHE A 267 -5.87 -28.61 -22.35
C PHE A 267 -5.76 -27.29 -21.60
N GLN A 268 -5.91 -27.36 -20.27
CA GLN A 268 -5.31 -26.37 -19.38
C GLN A 268 -4.35 -27.12 -18.46
N LEU A 269 -3.08 -27.16 -18.83
CA LEU A 269 -2.01 -27.66 -17.96
C LEU A 269 -1.56 -26.52 -17.05
N ILE A 270 -1.13 -26.81 -15.83
CA ILE A 270 -0.77 -25.79 -14.84
C ILE A 270 0.54 -26.13 -14.16
N THR A 271 1.27 -25.11 -13.70
CA THR A 271 2.43 -25.34 -12.83
C THR A 271 2.00 -25.84 -11.45
N GLY A 272 2.94 -26.44 -10.71
CA GLY A 272 2.67 -27.04 -9.40
C GLY A 272 2.20 -26.03 -8.35
N GLU A 273 2.63 -24.78 -8.50
CA GLU A 273 2.24 -23.61 -7.69
C GLU A 273 0.74 -23.30 -7.78
N LEU A 274 0.04 -23.84 -8.77
CA LEU A 274 -1.42 -23.70 -8.93
C LEU A 274 -2.17 -24.95 -8.43
N GLN A 275 -1.54 -25.86 -7.68
CA GLN A 275 -2.14 -27.13 -7.23
C GLN A 275 -1.99 -27.44 -5.74
N ASP A 276 -1.33 -26.59 -4.98
CA ASP A 276 -1.06 -26.79 -3.55
C ASP A 276 -2.22 -26.35 -2.63
N GLY A 277 -3.21 -25.63 -3.16
CA GLY A 277 -4.32 -25.08 -2.40
C GLY A 277 -4.02 -23.75 -1.70
N GLU A 278 -2.82 -23.19 -1.87
CA GLU A 278 -2.37 -21.95 -1.23
C GLU A 278 -2.35 -20.81 -2.25
N GLY A 279 -2.56 -19.57 -1.80
CA GLY A 279 -2.55 -18.39 -2.65
C GLY A 279 -3.50 -18.49 -3.84
N MET A 280 -2.97 -18.31 -5.06
CA MET A 280 -3.72 -18.60 -6.28
C MET A 280 -3.57 -20.09 -6.61
N SER A 281 -4.69 -20.82 -6.66
CA SER A 281 -4.66 -22.26 -6.89
C SER A 281 -5.89 -22.73 -7.67
N GLN A 282 -5.77 -23.79 -8.47
CA GLN A 282 -6.92 -24.39 -9.14
C GLN A 282 -7.84 -25.04 -8.10
N LEU A 283 -9.13 -24.72 -8.15
CA LEU A 283 -10.11 -25.35 -7.28
C LEU A 283 -10.26 -26.83 -7.64
N ALA A 284 -10.08 -27.70 -6.65
CA ALA A 284 -10.29 -29.13 -6.83
C ALA A 284 -11.68 -29.43 -7.44
N GLY A 285 -11.70 -30.26 -8.48
CA GLY A 285 -12.92 -30.65 -9.20
C GLY A 285 -13.52 -29.57 -10.11
N SER A 286 -12.84 -28.45 -10.34
CA SER A 286 -13.31 -27.40 -11.27
C SER A 286 -12.98 -27.69 -12.72
N TYR A 287 -11.83 -28.32 -13.00
CA TYR A 287 -11.38 -28.64 -14.36
C TYR A 287 -12.35 -29.60 -15.06
N ARG A 288 -12.82 -29.21 -16.26
CA ARG A 288 -13.77 -29.99 -17.05
C ARG A 288 -13.79 -29.58 -18.52
N THR A 289 -14.16 -30.52 -19.38
CA THR A 289 -14.58 -30.22 -20.75
C THR A 289 -16.07 -29.87 -20.73
N PHE A 290 -16.42 -28.62 -21.04
CA PHE A 290 -17.77 -28.12 -20.93
C PHE A 290 -18.72 -28.84 -21.90
N GLY A 291 -19.89 -29.25 -21.39
CA GLY A 291 -20.86 -30.05 -22.14
C GLY A 291 -20.54 -31.54 -22.27
N ASN A 292 -19.32 -31.98 -21.92
CA ASN A 292 -18.95 -33.38 -21.87
C ASN A 292 -18.92 -33.90 -20.41
N ASN A 293 -19.71 -34.94 -20.13
CA ASN A 293 -19.70 -35.66 -18.87
C ASN A 293 -19.49 -37.19 -19.08
N GLY A 294 -18.97 -37.58 -20.24
CA GLY A 294 -18.71 -38.96 -20.65
C GLY A 294 -19.94 -39.78 -21.06
N THR A 295 -21.14 -39.18 -21.07
CA THR A 295 -22.40 -39.91 -21.35
C THR A 295 -22.79 -39.97 -22.83
N HIS A 296 -22.13 -39.21 -23.71
CA HIS A 296 -22.36 -39.30 -25.15
C HIS A 296 -22.04 -40.71 -25.66
N THR A 297 -22.55 -41.09 -26.83
CA THR A 297 -22.15 -42.35 -27.47
C THR A 297 -20.70 -42.24 -27.93
N THR A 298 -19.90 -43.29 -27.78
CA THR A 298 -18.52 -43.34 -28.30
C THR A 298 -18.56 -43.13 -29.81
N ASP A 299 -17.69 -42.27 -30.34
CA ASP A 299 -17.65 -41.84 -31.75
C ASP A 299 -18.98 -41.20 -32.23
N GLY A 300 -19.80 -40.74 -31.28
CA GLY A 300 -21.08 -40.09 -31.52
C GLY A 300 -21.01 -38.57 -31.30
N ALA A 301 -22.01 -37.86 -31.79
CA ALA A 301 -22.15 -36.43 -31.54
C ALA A 301 -22.38 -36.14 -30.05
N ILE A 302 -21.92 -34.98 -29.58
CA ILE A 302 -22.05 -34.55 -28.17
C ILE A 302 -23.52 -34.47 -27.73
N THR A 303 -24.44 -34.21 -28.68
CA THR A 303 -25.90 -34.16 -28.48
C THR A 303 -26.53 -35.50 -28.09
N THR A 304 -25.80 -36.62 -28.19
CA THR A 304 -26.24 -37.92 -27.66
C THR A 304 -26.04 -38.04 -26.15
N GLY A 305 -25.27 -37.13 -25.54
CA GLY A 305 -24.99 -37.09 -24.11
C GLY A 305 -25.95 -36.20 -23.32
N THR A 306 -25.58 -35.96 -22.06
CA THR A 306 -26.38 -35.23 -21.06
C THR A 306 -25.54 -34.21 -20.27
N GLY A 307 -24.37 -33.82 -20.78
CA GLY A 307 -23.44 -32.94 -20.05
C GLY A 307 -23.88 -31.48 -19.96
N ALA A 308 -24.86 -31.06 -20.76
CA ALA A 308 -25.51 -29.75 -20.70
C ALA A 308 -26.95 -29.83 -21.21
N ALA A 309 -27.68 -28.71 -21.18
CA ALA A 309 -29.02 -28.63 -21.76
C ALA A 309 -28.97 -28.90 -23.29
N PRO A 310 -30.03 -29.50 -23.89
CA PRO A 310 -30.01 -29.88 -25.31
C PRO A 310 -29.68 -28.74 -26.28
N GLU A 311 -30.14 -27.53 -26.01
CA GLU A 311 -29.84 -26.33 -26.77
C GLU A 311 -28.35 -25.96 -26.71
N VAL A 312 -27.71 -26.13 -25.54
CA VAL A 312 -26.28 -25.89 -25.35
C VAL A 312 -25.46 -26.95 -26.07
N LEU A 313 -25.84 -28.24 -25.96
CA LEU A 313 -25.18 -29.32 -26.69
C LEU A 313 -25.28 -29.15 -28.21
N THR A 314 -26.41 -28.60 -28.69
CA THR A 314 -26.61 -28.28 -30.11
C THR A 314 -25.70 -27.12 -30.53
N ALA A 315 -25.62 -26.06 -29.73
CA ALA A 315 -24.72 -24.94 -29.99
C ALA A 315 -23.26 -25.40 -30.04
N LEU A 316 -22.82 -26.21 -29.06
CA LEU A 316 -21.47 -26.79 -29.03
C LEU A 316 -21.15 -27.59 -30.32
N ALA A 317 -22.09 -28.37 -30.84
CA ALA A 317 -21.91 -29.13 -32.07
C ALA A 317 -21.91 -28.27 -33.36
N GLN A 318 -22.40 -27.03 -33.29
CA GLN A 318 -22.59 -26.16 -34.46
C GLN A 318 -21.58 -25.01 -34.51
N SER A 319 -20.99 -24.62 -33.38
CA SER A 319 -20.09 -23.46 -33.28
C SER A 319 -18.62 -23.78 -33.53
N SER A 320 -18.17 -24.99 -33.18
CA SER A 320 -16.79 -25.43 -33.37
C SER A 320 -16.76 -26.95 -33.54
N ASP A 321 -15.65 -27.49 -34.05
CA ASP A 321 -15.29 -28.90 -33.93
C ASP A 321 -14.53 -29.22 -32.63
N HIS A 322 -14.37 -28.26 -31.73
CA HIS A 322 -13.85 -28.46 -30.38
C HIS A 322 -14.89 -28.14 -29.30
N LEU A 323 -14.60 -28.56 -28.07
CA LEU A 323 -15.34 -28.20 -26.86
C LEU A 323 -14.50 -27.30 -25.95
N PRO A 324 -15.10 -26.32 -25.24
CA PRO A 324 -14.38 -25.48 -24.30
C PRO A 324 -13.87 -26.28 -23.09
N VAL A 325 -12.65 -26.01 -22.64
CA VAL A 325 -12.11 -26.50 -21.37
C VAL A 325 -12.20 -25.38 -20.34
N VAL A 326 -12.76 -25.69 -19.17
CA VAL A 326 -13.04 -24.70 -18.11
C VAL A 326 -12.38 -25.13 -16.80
N ALA A 327 -11.70 -24.21 -16.13
CA ALA A 327 -11.25 -24.38 -14.76
C ALA A 327 -11.52 -23.13 -13.93
N ASP A 328 -11.73 -23.33 -12.64
CA ASP A 328 -11.93 -22.26 -11.66
C ASP A 328 -10.75 -22.22 -10.69
N TYR A 329 -10.32 -21.02 -10.31
CA TYR A 329 -9.15 -20.76 -9.46
C TYR A 329 -9.54 -19.89 -8.26
N GLN A 330 -9.05 -20.25 -7.08
CA GLN A 330 -9.09 -19.36 -5.92
C GLN A 330 -8.12 -18.18 -6.11
N LEU A 331 -8.41 -17.07 -5.45
CA LEU A 331 -7.45 -15.97 -5.31
C LEU A 331 -6.65 -16.08 -4.01
N PRO A 332 -5.48 -15.43 -3.95
CA PRO A 332 -4.79 -15.22 -2.68
C PRO A 332 -5.64 -14.45 -1.66
N ALA A 333 -5.33 -14.60 -0.39
CA ALA A 333 -5.94 -13.82 0.68
C ALA A 333 -5.65 -12.31 0.53
N LYS A 334 -6.46 -11.47 1.19
CA LYS A 334 -6.19 -10.03 1.24
C LYS A 334 -6.32 -9.52 2.66
N LEU A 335 -5.22 -9.00 3.22
CA LEU A 335 -5.22 -8.51 4.59
C LEU A 335 -6.00 -7.19 4.70
N GLY A 336 -6.99 -7.17 5.60
CA GLY A 336 -7.67 -5.98 6.08
C GLY A 336 -7.44 -5.80 7.56
N VAL A 337 -7.04 -4.60 7.97
CA VAL A 337 -6.78 -4.27 9.37
C VAL A 337 -7.46 -2.94 9.72
N GLN A 338 -8.18 -2.96 10.83
CA GLN A 338 -8.79 -1.80 11.46
C GLN A 338 -8.31 -1.76 12.91
N VAL A 339 -7.77 -0.65 13.36
CA VAL A 339 -7.39 -0.44 14.77
C VAL A 339 -8.37 0.53 15.41
N ALA A 340 -8.86 0.21 16.60
CA ALA A 340 -9.70 1.12 17.38
C ALA A 340 -8.93 2.39 17.76
N SER A 341 -9.65 3.47 18.06
CA SER A 341 -9.04 4.73 18.49
C SER A 341 -8.13 4.51 19.69
N ILE A 342 -6.90 5.01 19.61
CA ILE A 342 -5.95 4.93 20.71
C ILE A 342 -6.08 6.22 21.55
N PRO A 343 -6.29 6.12 22.88
CA PRO A 343 -6.33 7.29 23.73
C PRO A 343 -5.00 8.05 23.68
N ALA A 344 -5.07 9.38 23.55
CA ALA A 344 -3.89 10.24 23.58
C ALA A 344 -3.24 10.29 24.98
N SER A 345 -4.04 10.10 26.03
CA SER A 345 -3.58 10.04 27.42
C SER A 345 -4.35 8.99 28.22
N VAL A 346 -3.66 8.39 29.19
CA VAL A 346 -4.19 7.37 30.10
C VAL A 346 -3.59 7.53 31.49
N SER A 347 -4.33 7.19 32.54
CA SER A 347 -3.78 7.22 33.91
C SER A 347 -2.70 6.14 34.09
N ALA A 348 -1.67 6.44 34.88
CA ALA A 348 -0.69 5.44 35.28
C ALA A 348 -1.36 4.25 35.98
N GLY A 349 -0.97 3.03 35.58
CA GLY A 349 -1.54 1.77 36.05
C GLY A 349 -2.90 1.40 35.43
N ALA A 350 -3.47 2.22 34.54
CA ALA A 350 -4.74 1.90 33.89
C ALA A 350 -4.62 0.69 32.96
N ALA A 351 -5.54 -0.27 33.08
CA ALA A 351 -5.63 -1.39 32.15
C ALA A 351 -6.36 -0.93 30.87
N VAL A 352 -5.60 -0.58 29.83
CA VAL A 352 -6.13 -0.12 28.54
C VAL A 352 -5.83 -1.14 27.46
N THR A 353 -6.87 -1.64 26.80
CA THR A 353 -6.80 -2.58 25.67
C THR A 353 -7.35 -1.89 24.42
N ILE A 354 -6.69 -2.11 23.29
CA ILE A 354 -7.08 -1.58 21.99
C ILE A 354 -7.45 -2.74 21.08
N ASP A 355 -8.66 -2.68 20.54
CA ASP A 355 -9.16 -3.66 19.58
C ASP A 355 -8.51 -3.47 18.20
N VAL A 356 -8.15 -4.59 17.59
CA VAL A 356 -7.67 -4.69 16.21
C VAL A 356 -8.58 -5.68 15.50
N LEU A 357 -9.41 -5.20 14.57
CA LEU A 357 -10.20 -6.05 13.68
C LEU A 357 -9.34 -6.46 12.49
N ILE A 358 -9.17 -7.77 12.31
CA ILE A 358 -8.42 -8.36 11.21
C ILE A 358 -9.38 -9.17 10.34
N GLN A 359 -9.29 -8.99 9.02
CA GLN A 359 -10.22 -9.57 8.05
C GLN A 359 -9.49 -10.09 6.82
N ASN A 360 -10.00 -11.18 6.25
CA ASN A 360 -9.71 -11.55 4.87
C ASN A 360 -10.68 -10.79 3.95
N LEU A 361 -10.16 -9.81 3.21
CA LEU A 361 -10.91 -8.94 2.30
C LEU A 361 -10.92 -9.46 0.86
N ALA A 362 -10.43 -10.68 0.61
CA ALA A 362 -10.48 -11.28 -0.72
C ALA A 362 -11.94 -11.42 -1.16
N SER A 363 -12.26 -10.96 -2.37
CA SER A 363 -13.64 -10.91 -2.87
C SER A 363 -14.05 -12.28 -3.42
N ALA A 364 -14.49 -13.18 -2.56
CA ALA A 364 -14.92 -14.52 -2.95
C ALA A 364 -16.46 -14.65 -3.01
N ILE A 365 -16.98 -15.53 -3.87
CA ILE A 365 -18.42 -15.89 -3.88
C ILE A 365 -18.70 -17.01 -2.87
N THR A 366 -17.72 -17.88 -2.66
CA THR A 366 -17.77 -18.98 -1.68
C THR A 366 -16.49 -18.98 -0.84
N ALA A 367 -16.49 -19.67 0.30
CA ALA A 367 -15.30 -19.77 1.13
C ALA A 367 -14.10 -20.44 0.44
N LEU A 368 -14.34 -21.23 -0.62
CA LEU A 368 -13.28 -21.82 -1.45
C LEU A 368 -12.73 -20.85 -2.49
N GLY A 369 -13.39 -19.72 -2.74
CA GLY A 369 -13.03 -18.79 -3.81
C GLY A 369 -11.77 -17.97 -3.55
N ALA A 370 -11.28 -17.96 -2.31
CA ALA A 370 -10.01 -17.36 -1.95
C ALA A 370 -9.36 -18.13 -0.80
N ASP A 371 -8.05 -18.07 -0.76
CA ASP A 371 -7.20 -18.65 0.26
C ASP A 371 -7.50 -18.11 1.67
N GLU A 372 -7.20 -18.89 2.71
CA GLU A 372 -7.23 -18.38 4.07
C GLU A 372 -6.16 -17.30 4.31
N LEU A 373 -6.49 -16.39 5.23
CA LEU A 373 -5.55 -15.41 5.73
C LEU A 373 -4.91 -15.91 7.02
N ASP A 374 -3.65 -16.31 6.94
CA ASP A 374 -2.80 -16.60 8.09
C ASP A 374 -2.05 -15.34 8.51
N TYR A 375 -2.39 -14.81 9.68
CA TYR A 375 -1.85 -13.54 10.14
C TYR A 375 -1.12 -13.65 11.48
N THR A 376 -0.21 -12.70 11.69
CA THR A 376 0.47 -12.43 12.96
C THR A 376 0.25 -10.97 13.34
N LEU A 377 -0.37 -10.73 14.50
CA LEU A 377 -0.35 -9.44 15.19
C LEU A 377 0.82 -9.46 16.19
N SER A 378 1.74 -8.51 16.04
CA SER A 378 2.84 -8.27 16.98
C SER A 378 2.90 -6.80 17.35
N VAL A 379 3.44 -6.51 18.53
CA VAL A 379 3.65 -5.15 18.99
C VAL A 379 5.05 -4.98 19.58
N THR A 380 5.60 -3.78 19.51
CA THR A 380 6.90 -3.41 20.08
C THR A 380 6.82 -2.12 20.90
N GLY A 381 7.90 -1.77 21.61
CA GLY A 381 7.96 -0.57 22.46
C GLY A 381 7.12 -0.73 23.73
N ASP A 382 6.35 0.30 24.07
CA ASP A 382 5.47 0.38 25.22
C ASP A 382 4.08 -0.21 24.97
N LEU A 383 3.99 -1.18 24.06
CA LEU A 383 2.79 -1.95 23.79
C LEU A 383 2.99 -3.39 24.24
N LEU A 384 1.92 -4.02 24.71
CA LEU A 384 1.95 -5.38 25.23
C LEU A 384 0.96 -6.26 24.47
N GLY A 385 1.41 -7.44 24.06
CA GLY A 385 0.55 -8.46 23.45
C GLY A 385 1.10 -9.02 22.15
N GLY A 386 0.21 -9.64 21.40
CA GLY A 386 0.52 -10.33 20.15
C GLY A 386 -0.22 -11.66 20.06
N THR A 387 -0.52 -12.08 18.84
CA THR A 387 -1.23 -13.33 18.57
C THR A 387 -1.07 -13.69 17.10
N THR A 388 -1.28 -14.95 16.78
CA THR A 388 -1.51 -15.40 15.41
C THR A 388 -2.97 -15.82 15.24
N GLY A 389 -3.40 -16.01 13.99
CA GLY A 389 -4.70 -16.56 13.68
C GLY A 389 -4.87 -16.84 12.20
N THR A 390 -5.95 -17.56 11.87
CA THR A 390 -6.32 -17.93 10.50
C THR A 390 -7.77 -17.49 10.25
N ILE A 391 -8.03 -16.89 9.10
CA ILE A 391 -9.36 -16.41 8.67
C ILE A 391 -9.66 -16.91 7.25
N ALA A 392 -10.54 -17.90 7.13
CA ALA A 392 -11.05 -18.35 5.84
C ALA A 392 -11.77 -17.20 5.10
N ALA A 393 -11.83 -17.28 3.77
CA ALA A 393 -12.59 -16.33 2.97
C ALA A 393 -14.08 -16.30 3.39
N LEU A 394 -14.69 -15.12 3.35
CA LEU A 394 -16.07 -14.84 3.81
C LEU A 394 -16.36 -15.08 5.30
N ALA A 395 -15.39 -15.56 6.09
CA ALA A 395 -15.57 -15.65 7.53
C ALA A 395 -15.67 -14.25 8.16
N ALA A 396 -16.35 -14.17 9.31
CA ALA A 396 -16.34 -12.94 10.09
C ALA A 396 -14.91 -12.59 10.51
N GLY A 397 -14.58 -11.29 10.48
CA GLY A 397 -13.31 -10.79 10.98
C GLY A 397 -13.05 -11.18 12.43
N GLN A 398 -11.77 -11.31 12.78
CA GLN A 398 -11.34 -11.62 14.14
C GLN A 398 -10.90 -10.34 14.83
N THR A 399 -11.56 -9.98 15.93
CA THR A 399 -11.08 -8.94 16.83
C THR A 399 -10.01 -9.52 17.75
N ARG A 400 -8.83 -8.93 17.70
CA ARG A 400 -7.70 -9.17 18.62
C ARG A 400 -7.42 -7.91 19.42
N GLN A 401 -6.59 -8.05 20.44
CA GLN A 401 -6.28 -6.95 21.34
C GLN A 401 -4.79 -6.87 21.59
N PHE A 402 -4.29 -5.64 21.68
CA PHE A 402 -3.05 -5.33 22.38
C PHE A 402 -3.36 -4.38 23.54
N SER A 403 -2.44 -4.22 24.47
CA SER A 403 -2.58 -3.33 25.62
C SER A 403 -1.52 -2.23 25.58
N LEU A 404 -1.86 -1.08 26.16
CA LEU A 404 -0.90 0.00 26.39
C LEU A 404 -0.11 -0.28 27.68
N ASN A 405 1.22 -0.12 27.66
CA ASN A 405 2.02 -0.20 28.87
C ASN A 405 1.90 1.11 29.67
N THR A 406 1.02 1.09 30.67
CA THR A 406 0.74 2.24 31.54
C THR A 406 1.49 2.18 32.87
N THR A 407 2.46 1.28 33.03
CA THR A 407 3.07 1.01 34.35
C THR A 407 3.97 2.13 34.85
N THR A 408 4.52 2.93 33.94
CA THR A 408 5.37 4.08 34.27
C THR A 408 4.84 5.34 33.61
N PRO A 409 4.76 6.48 34.33
CA PRO A 409 4.41 7.76 33.74
C PRO A 409 5.36 8.18 32.62
N GLY A 410 4.93 9.16 31.83
CA GLY A 410 5.68 9.73 30.72
C GLY A 410 5.12 9.36 29.35
N LEU A 411 5.71 9.96 28.32
CA LEU A 411 5.37 9.66 26.93
C LEU A 411 5.75 8.21 26.62
N LYS A 412 4.82 7.50 25.99
CA LYS A 412 4.98 6.11 25.55
C LYS A 412 4.85 6.03 24.05
N SER A 413 5.58 5.09 23.48
CA SER A 413 5.51 4.82 22.05
C SER A 413 5.69 3.35 21.74
N GLY A 414 5.16 2.93 20.60
CA GLY A 414 5.37 1.57 20.10
C GLY A 414 4.84 1.40 18.69
N LEU A 415 5.04 0.21 18.14
CA LEU A 415 4.58 -0.14 16.80
C LEU A 415 3.61 -1.30 16.89
N VAL A 416 2.45 -1.18 16.27
CA VAL A 416 1.54 -2.29 16.00
C VAL A 416 1.83 -2.81 14.61
N THR A 417 2.10 -4.10 14.48
CA THR A 417 2.35 -4.75 13.19
C THR A 417 1.36 -5.91 13.01
N VAL A 418 0.63 -5.92 11.90
CA VAL A 418 -0.11 -7.09 11.46
C VAL A 418 0.47 -7.53 10.12
N SER A 419 1.01 -8.74 10.06
CA SER A 419 1.55 -9.32 8.84
C SER A 419 0.87 -10.64 8.49
N THR A 420 0.95 -11.04 7.22
CA THR A 420 0.57 -12.37 6.74
C THR A 420 1.71 -12.98 5.95
N ASN A 421 1.81 -14.31 6.00
CA ASN A 421 2.68 -15.12 5.16
C ASN A 421 1.88 -16.00 4.17
N SER A 422 0.55 -15.83 4.08
CA SER A 422 -0.25 -16.46 3.03
C SER A 422 0.30 -16.11 1.65
N GLN A 423 0.43 -17.11 0.79
CA GLN A 423 1.08 -16.98 -0.51
C GLN A 423 0.35 -15.97 -1.40
N GLY A 424 1.10 -15.02 -1.98
CA GLY A 424 0.54 -13.99 -2.88
C GLY A 424 -0.46 -13.03 -2.23
N ALA A 425 -0.54 -12.99 -0.89
CA ALA A 425 -1.54 -12.20 -0.20
C ALA A 425 -1.35 -10.69 -0.43
N ALA A 426 -2.44 -10.01 -0.80
CA ALA A 426 -2.42 -8.57 -0.96
C ALA A 426 -2.40 -7.86 0.40
N ASN A 427 -1.74 -6.70 0.45
CA ASN A 427 -1.54 -5.89 1.66
C ASN A 427 -0.85 -6.67 2.79
N ALA A 428 0.14 -7.51 2.46
CA ALA A 428 0.70 -8.49 3.39
C ALA A 428 1.27 -7.94 4.72
N LEU A 429 1.46 -6.61 4.81
CA LEU A 429 1.96 -5.93 5.99
C LEU A 429 1.15 -4.65 6.27
N PHE A 430 0.70 -4.51 7.52
CA PHE A 430 0.16 -3.30 8.10
C PHE A 430 1.00 -2.90 9.30
N THR A 431 1.37 -1.62 9.39
CA THR A 431 2.05 -1.05 10.55
C THR A 431 1.35 0.23 10.99
N LEU A 432 1.24 0.42 12.30
CA LEU A 432 0.69 1.63 12.91
C LEU A 432 1.60 2.05 14.08
N PRO A 433 2.32 3.18 13.97
CA PRO A 433 2.98 3.77 15.12
C PRO A 433 1.93 4.28 16.10
N VAL A 434 2.18 4.06 17.38
CA VAL A 434 1.31 4.42 18.49
C VAL A 434 2.10 5.30 19.45
N SER A 435 1.50 6.42 19.87
CA SER A 435 1.98 7.24 20.97
C SER A 435 0.84 7.57 21.91
N PHE A 436 1.12 7.55 23.21
CA PHE A 436 0.17 7.92 24.26
C PHE A 436 0.94 8.41 25.49
N LEU A 437 0.33 9.31 26.24
CA LEU A 437 0.88 9.79 27.51
C LEU A 437 0.34 8.94 28.67
N VAL A 438 1.23 8.50 29.56
CA VAL A 438 0.84 7.86 30.82
C VAL A 438 1.04 8.84 31.96
N GLY A 439 -0.02 9.09 32.74
CA GLY A 439 0.04 10.03 33.87
C GLY A 439 0.04 11.48 33.40
N GLY A 440 -1.02 11.94 32.75
CA GLY A 440 -1.23 13.36 32.47
C GLY A 440 -2.64 13.75 32.87
N GLY A 441 -2.79 14.62 33.87
CA GLY A 441 -4.06 15.22 34.27
C GLY A 441 -4.58 16.31 33.31
N GLY A 442 -3.97 16.50 32.14
CA GLY A 442 -4.37 17.49 31.13
C GLY A 442 -4.33 16.96 29.70
N GLU A 443 -5.15 17.56 28.84
CA GLU A 443 -5.12 17.31 27.39
C GLU A 443 -3.77 17.78 26.81
N PRO A 444 -3.15 17.02 25.89
CA PRO A 444 -1.92 17.46 25.24
C PRO A 444 -2.14 18.79 24.49
N VAL A 445 -1.17 19.70 24.63
CA VAL A 445 -1.23 21.03 24.00
C VAL A 445 -0.32 21.05 22.78
N ARG A 446 -0.83 21.53 21.65
CA ARG A 446 0.01 21.80 20.48
C ARG A 446 0.83 23.05 20.72
N THR A 447 2.15 22.93 20.71
CA THR A 447 3.10 24.04 20.91
C THR A 447 4.24 23.99 19.90
N VAL A 448 5.08 25.02 19.87
CA VAL A 448 6.32 25.05 19.09
C VAL A 448 7.36 24.18 19.79
N ILE A 449 7.82 23.14 19.10
CA ILE A 449 8.82 22.18 19.59
C ILE A 449 10.22 22.62 19.20
N ALA A 450 10.38 23.07 17.96
CA ALA A 450 11.67 23.49 17.43
C ALA A 450 11.47 24.56 16.35
N LYS A 451 12.49 25.37 16.10
CA LYS A 451 12.48 26.34 14.99
C LYS A 451 13.89 26.77 14.58
N ASP A 452 14.02 27.25 13.35
CA ASP A 452 15.13 28.10 12.88
C ASP A 452 14.50 29.19 12.01
N ASP A 453 14.27 30.36 12.60
CA ASP A 453 13.91 31.61 11.89
C ASP A 453 15.16 32.31 11.34
N PHE A 454 16.30 31.62 11.34
CA PHE A 454 17.59 32.11 10.90
C PHE A 454 18.24 33.19 11.79
N ASP A 455 17.57 33.61 12.86
CA ASP A 455 18.08 34.54 13.88
C ASP A 455 18.26 33.88 15.26
N ALA A 456 17.27 33.10 15.71
CA ALA A 456 17.17 32.55 17.06
C ALA A 456 16.58 31.13 17.04
N PRO A 457 17.41 30.08 16.83
CA PRO A 457 16.92 28.72 16.76
C PRO A 457 16.44 28.20 18.12
N LEU A 458 15.42 27.34 18.10
CA LEU A 458 14.95 26.54 19.23
C LEU A 458 15.18 25.07 18.93
N ASN A 459 15.82 24.36 19.86
CA ASN A 459 16.09 22.93 19.77
C ASN A 459 16.86 22.48 18.50
N LEU A 460 17.55 23.39 17.82
CA LEU A 460 18.44 23.07 16.70
C LEU A 460 19.74 22.45 17.22
N THR A 461 19.99 21.19 16.89
CA THR A 461 21.20 20.46 17.30
C THR A 461 22.30 20.52 16.25
N SER A 462 21.96 20.65 14.96
CA SER A 462 22.92 20.74 13.88
C SER A 462 22.36 21.49 12.67
N PHE A 463 23.21 22.26 11.98
CA PHE A 463 22.95 22.82 10.66
C PHE A 463 24.17 22.60 9.75
N GLN A 464 23.93 22.10 8.54
CA GLN A 464 24.97 21.87 7.52
C GLN A 464 24.46 22.26 6.13
N GLN A 465 25.35 22.74 5.26
CA GLN A 465 25.04 23.00 3.85
C GLN A 465 26.18 22.61 2.93
N THR A 466 25.85 22.21 1.70
CA THR A 466 26.79 21.97 0.61
C THR A 466 26.26 22.63 -0.67
N PRO A 467 27.05 23.50 -1.34
CA PRO A 467 28.39 23.95 -0.96
C PRO A 467 28.43 24.72 0.37
N THR A 468 29.61 24.74 1.01
CA THR A 468 29.83 25.45 2.27
C THR A 468 29.47 26.93 2.11
N ALA A 469 28.98 27.56 3.18
CA ALA A 469 28.61 28.97 3.16
C ALA A 469 29.79 29.86 2.69
N GLY A 470 29.50 30.79 1.78
CA GLY A 470 30.50 31.68 1.18
C GLY A 470 31.31 31.08 0.02
N THR A 471 31.01 29.87 -0.44
CA THR A 471 31.65 29.28 -1.63
C THR A 471 31.27 30.00 -2.92
N TYR A 472 30.03 30.48 -3.04
CA TYR A 472 29.58 31.28 -4.18
C TYR A 472 30.19 32.67 -4.11
N THR A 473 30.98 33.03 -5.12
CA THR A 473 31.66 34.34 -5.18
C THR A 473 31.19 35.19 -6.37
N ALA A 474 30.43 34.61 -7.29
CA ALA A 474 29.75 35.33 -8.36
C ALA A 474 28.59 36.17 -7.78
N PRO A 475 28.42 37.44 -8.19
CA PRO A 475 27.38 38.31 -7.64
C PRO A 475 25.92 37.85 -7.84
N ALA A 476 25.67 36.93 -8.76
CA ALA A 476 24.33 36.41 -9.06
C ALA A 476 24.05 35.04 -8.40
N SER A 477 25.06 34.44 -7.75
CA SER A 477 24.98 33.06 -7.26
C SER A 477 24.97 33.02 -5.73
N GLY A 478 24.15 32.14 -5.16
CA GLY A 478 23.99 32.05 -3.71
C GLY A 478 23.23 30.83 -3.21
N LEU A 479 23.71 30.26 -2.12
CA LEU A 479 23.02 29.26 -1.29
C LEU A 479 23.43 29.51 0.16
N GLY A 480 22.55 30.06 0.98
CA GLY A 480 22.87 30.28 2.40
C GLY A 480 21.99 31.29 3.10
N LYS A 481 22.38 31.62 4.34
CA LYS A 481 21.73 32.66 5.15
C LYS A 481 22.16 34.06 4.66
N PHE A 482 21.20 34.92 4.36
CA PHE A 482 21.40 36.32 3.95
C PHE A 482 20.68 37.26 4.91
N GLN A 483 21.20 38.49 5.06
CA GLN A 483 20.60 39.52 5.90
C GLN A 483 21.02 40.92 5.45
N VAL A 484 20.04 41.81 5.24
CA VAL A 484 20.29 43.20 4.84
C VAL A 484 21.10 43.94 5.91
N GLY A 485 22.18 44.59 5.50
CA GLY A 485 23.08 45.34 6.39
C GLY A 485 24.08 44.49 7.18
N VAL A 486 24.01 43.16 7.08
CA VAL A 486 24.96 42.23 7.73
C VAL A 486 25.75 41.42 6.71
N SER A 487 25.08 40.85 5.70
CA SER A 487 25.76 40.14 4.61
C SER A 487 26.64 41.08 3.79
N ALA A 488 27.86 40.65 3.47
CA ALA A 488 28.81 41.46 2.70
C ALA A 488 28.33 41.73 1.27
N SER A 489 27.58 40.79 0.70
CA SER A 489 26.86 40.91 -0.57
C SER A 489 25.63 40.02 -0.53
N ILE A 490 24.56 40.47 -1.18
CA ILE A 490 23.33 39.69 -1.38
C ILE A 490 23.12 39.64 -2.90
N PRO A 491 22.90 38.45 -3.50
CA PRO A 491 22.57 38.35 -4.91
C PRO A 491 21.35 39.19 -5.29
N PHE A 492 21.43 39.85 -6.45
CA PHE A 492 20.42 40.82 -6.88
C PHE A 492 19.02 40.20 -6.97
N ALA A 493 18.87 39.01 -7.57
CA ALA A 493 17.58 38.33 -7.72
C ALA A 493 16.89 37.95 -6.38
N LEU A 494 17.64 37.90 -5.28
CA LEU A 494 17.06 37.64 -3.96
C LEU A 494 16.46 38.88 -3.30
N LEU A 495 16.90 40.09 -3.69
CA LEU A 495 16.58 41.34 -2.99
C LEU A 495 15.86 42.33 -3.90
N ASP A 496 14.66 42.73 -3.52
CA ASP A 496 13.88 43.76 -4.18
C ASP A 496 14.24 45.15 -3.63
N GLU A 497 14.92 45.94 -4.47
CA GLU A 497 15.40 47.29 -4.18
C GLU A 497 14.64 48.39 -4.97
N SER A 498 13.53 48.03 -5.62
CA SER A 498 12.69 48.90 -6.47
C SER A 498 12.17 50.14 -5.74
N ALA A 499 11.74 49.99 -4.49
CA ALA A 499 11.29 51.10 -3.65
C ALA A 499 12.43 51.95 -3.05
N GLY A 500 13.69 51.64 -3.35
CA GLY A 500 14.86 52.16 -2.64
C GLY A 500 16.03 52.51 -3.55
N ALA A 501 17.13 51.78 -3.39
CA ALA A 501 18.42 52.10 -3.99
C ALA A 501 18.44 51.92 -5.52
N PHE A 502 17.56 51.08 -6.07
CA PHE A 502 17.52 50.76 -7.50
C PHE A 502 16.08 50.77 -8.05
N PRO A 503 15.51 51.95 -8.38
CA PRO A 503 14.14 52.07 -8.90
C PRO A 503 13.88 51.47 -10.28
N THR A 504 14.87 50.83 -10.90
CA THR A 504 14.73 50.09 -12.15
C THR A 504 14.90 48.58 -11.94
N ASP A 505 14.95 48.15 -10.69
CA ASP A 505 14.91 46.75 -10.33
C ASP A 505 13.61 46.12 -10.83
N ALA A 506 13.73 44.91 -11.37
CA ALA A 506 12.66 44.16 -12.00
C ALA A 506 12.53 42.74 -11.43
N LEU A 507 13.39 42.36 -10.47
CA LEU A 507 13.50 40.99 -9.95
C LEU A 507 13.89 41.03 -8.47
N GLY A 508 13.07 40.45 -7.60
CA GLY A 508 13.41 40.33 -6.18
C GLY A 508 12.33 39.62 -5.37
N VAL A 509 12.75 38.71 -4.49
CA VAL A 509 11.84 37.94 -3.62
C VAL A 509 11.70 38.60 -2.25
N ILE A 510 12.79 39.13 -1.70
CA ILE A 510 12.81 39.75 -0.38
C ILE A 510 12.89 41.26 -0.50
N ASN A 511 11.91 41.99 0.03
CA ASN A 511 11.96 43.45 0.09
C ASN A 511 13.18 43.91 0.91
N ALA A 512 13.95 44.88 0.40
CA ALA A 512 15.11 45.43 1.08
C ALA A 512 14.82 46.07 2.46
N ALA A 513 13.55 46.30 2.80
CA ALA A 513 13.12 46.70 4.14
C ALA A 513 13.10 45.55 5.17
N LYS A 514 13.15 44.28 4.75
CA LYS A 514 13.29 43.12 5.64
C LYS A 514 14.74 43.04 6.14
N THR A 515 14.95 43.22 7.44
CA THR A 515 16.29 43.33 8.06
C THR A 515 16.70 42.13 8.92
N ASP A 516 15.77 41.23 9.20
CA ASP A 516 16.03 39.93 9.82
C ASP A 516 16.55 38.91 8.78
N ALA A 517 17.17 37.83 9.23
CA ALA A 517 17.84 36.88 8.34
C ALA A 517 16.82 36.01 7.58
N TRP A 518 17.24 35.46 6.44
CA TRP A 518 16.48 34.44 5.69
C TRP A 518 17.44 33.48 4.99
N PHE A 519 16.94 32.33 4.54
CA PHE A 519 17.72 31.42 3.68
C PHE A 519 17.38 31.67 2.21
N GLY A 520 18.38 31.99 1.39
CA GLY A 520 18.20 32.32 -0.02
C GLY A 520 18.93 31.36 -0.95
N VAL A 521 18.36 31.16 -2.13
CA VAL A 521 18.92 30.33 -3.20
C VAL A 521 18.75 31.02 -4.56
N THR A 522 19.82 31.10 -5.35
CA THR A 522 19.85 31.64 -6.72
C THR A 522 21.08 31.10 -7.42
N ASP A 523 20.99 30.83 -8.73
CA ASP A 523 22.09 30.37 -9.60
C ASP A 523 23.05 29.37 -8.91
N THR A 524 22.54 28.19 -8.54
CA THR A 524 23.34 27.18 -7.82
C THR A 524 24.40 26.52 -8.69
N LEU A 525 24.30 26.70 -10.01
CA LEU A 525 25.30 26.36 -11.02
C LEU A 525 26.26 27.56 -11.20
N ASP A 526 27.24 27.71 -10.30
CA ASP A 526 28.25 28.79 -10.37
C ASP A 526 29.06 28.71 -11.67
N ASN A 527 28.55 29.32 -12.73
CA ASN A 527 29.13 29.30 -14.07
C ASN A 527 30.50 29.99 -14.12
N ALA A 528 30.81 30.83 -13.13
CA ALA A 528 32.11 31.47 -12.97
C ALA A 528 33.13 30.57 -12.26
N MET A 529 32.69 29.62 -11.42
CA MET A 529 33.52 28.63 -10.72
C MET A 529 32.90 27.22 -10.70
N PRO A 530 32.77 26.55 -11.86
CA PRO A 530 32.05 25.27 -12.00
C PRO A 530 32.66 24.11 -11.20
N ALA A 531 33.90 24.24 -10.74
CA ALA A 531 34.55 23.24 -9.87
C ALA A 531 33.99 23.20 -8.44
N ASN A 532 33.30 24.27 -8.00
CA ASN A 532 32.82 24.42 -6.63
C ASN A 532 31.44 23.78 -6.40
N ASN A 533 30.64 23.64 -7.47
CA ASN A 533 29.40 22.85 -7.47
C ASN A 533 29.14 22.21 -8.85
N PRO A 534 29.91 21.18 -9.23
CA PRO A 534 29.88 20.64 -10.58
C PRO A 534 28.55 19.98 -11.00
N GLY A 535 27.67 19.66 -10.03
CA GLY A 535 26.34 19.12 -10.27
C GLY A 535 25.22 20.17 -10.34
N GLY A 536 25.52 21.42 -9.95
CA GLY A 536 24.56 22.52 -9.89
C GLY A 536 23.50 22.39 -8.79
N GLU A 537 23.52 21.35 -7.97
CA GLU A 537 22.56 21.14 -6.87
C GLU A 537 23.16 21.59 -5.54
N GLY A 538 22.43 22.39 -4.78
CA GLY A 538 22.75 22.78 -3.40
C GLY A 538 21.88 22.02 -2.40
N THR A 539 22.44 21.72 -1.23
CA THR A 539 21.72 21.05 -0.13
C THR A 539 21.94 21.78 1.19
N ALA A 540 20.91 21.84 2.02
CA ALA A 540 20.98 22.35 3.40
C ALA A 540 20.18 21.44 4.33
N THR A 541 20.69 21.18 5.52
CA THR A 541 20.12 20.22 6.48
C THR A 541 20.09 20.82 7.88
N TRP A 542 18.92 20.74 8.53
CA TRP A 542 18.67 21.13 9.91
C TRP A 542 18.27 19.91 10.72
N THR A 543 18.93 19.66 11.84
CA THR A 543 18.54 18.60 12.78
C THR A 543 18.03 19.24 14.07
N PHE A 544 16.82 18.88 14.47
CA PHE A 544 16.15 19.36 15.68
C PHE A 544 15.96 18.24 16.69
N ASP A 545 16.04 18.58 17.98
CA ASP A 545 15.55 17.74 19.07
C ASP A 545 14.04 17.91 19.21
N VAL A 546 13.31 16.81 19.08
CA VAL A 546 11.84 16.73 19.14
C VAL A 546 11.37 15.63 20.12
N SER A 547 12.26 15.15 20.98
CA SER A 547 12.08 13.98 21.86
C SER A 547 10.85 14.01 22.77
N ASP A 548 10.38 15.20 23.16
CA ASP A 548 9.22 15.37 24.05
C ASP A 548 7.88 15.59 23.32
N ALA A 549 7.84 15.42 21.99
CA ALA A 549 6.71 15.80 21.17
C ALA A 549 6.22 14.71 20.21
N SER A 550 4.92 14.77 19.88
CA SER A 550 4.26 13.90 18.92
C SER A 550 3.39 14.69 17.93
N ALA A 551 2.83 14.02 16.91
CA ALA A 551 1.98 14.65 15.90
C ALA A 551 2.61 15.91 15.28
N LEU A 552 3.88 15.77 14.89
CA LEU A 552 4.71 16.86 14.42
C LEU A 552 4.17 17.44 13.10
N GLU A 553 4.18 18.76 13.00
CA GLU A 553 3.87 19.51 11.78
C GLU A 553 5.01 20.51 11.53
N VAL A 554 5.46 20.59 10.28
CA VAL A 554 6.47 21.54 9.85
C VAL A 554 5.80 22.64 9.04
N SER A 555 6.06 23.88 9.41
CA SER A 555 5.68 25.08 8.66
C SER A 555 6.93 25.82 8.20
N ILE A 556 6.94 26.28 6.95
CA ILE A 556 8.04 27.06 6.37
C ILE A 556 7.41 28.16 5.53
N ASP A 557 7.91 29.37 5.66
CA ASP A 557 7.55 30.47 4.76
C ASP A 557 8.40 30.35 3.49
N MET A 558 7.75 30.25 2.33
CA MET A 558 8.41 30.05 1.05
C MET A 558 7.98 31.13 0.06
N ALA A 559 8.92 31.59 -0.75
CA ALA A 559 8.68 32.51 -1.86
C ALA A 559 9.60 32.19 -3.03
N ALA A 560 9.13 32.49 -4.24
CA ALA A 560 9.88 32.29 -5.47
C ALA A 560 9.52 33.36 -6.51
N MET A 561 10.48 33.75 -7.33
CA MET A 561 10.29 34.62 -8.50
C MET A 561 11.26 34.23 -9.60
N GLY A 562 10.77 34.10 -10.83
CA GLY A 562 11.57 33.70 -11.98
C GLY A 562 10.72 33.10 -13.10
N ASP A 563 11.38 32.77 -14.21
CA ASP A 563 10.94 31.92 -15.32
C ASP A 563 11.59 30.55 -15.18
N PHE A 564 10.87 29.59 -14.60
CA PHE A 564 11.46 28.33 -14.17
C PHE A 564 11.37 27.24 -15.23
N GLU A 565 12.33 26.31 -15.30
CA GLU A 565 12.24 25.15 -16.22
C GLU A 565 11.79 23.84 -15.55
N ALA A 566 10.79 23.16 -16.12
CA ALA A 566 10.28 21.90 -15.57
C ALA A 566 11.16 20.68 -15.89
N THR A 567 11.98 20.74 -16.94
CA THR A 567 12.71 19.58 -17.47
C THR A 567 14.14 19.89 -17.95
N GLY A 568 14.92 18.84 -18.25
CA GLY A 568 16.25 18.98 -18.82
C GLY A 568 17.37 19.17 -17.79
N THR A 569 18.56 19.55 -18.28
CA THR A 569 19.75 19.79 -17.45
C THR A 569 19.65 21.06 -16.61
N ASN A 570 18.75 21.95 -17.00
CA ASN A 570 18.49 23.27 -16.40
C ASN A 570 17.22 23.25 -15.55
N ARG A 571 16.72 22.05 -15.19
CA ARG A 571 15.50 21.95 -14.39
C ARG A 571 15.67 22.68 -13.06
N ASP A 572 14.86 23.71 -12.88
CA ASP A 572 14.64 24.44 -11.66
C ASP A 572 13.79 23.64 -10.68
N ARG A 573 14.26 23.54 -9.45
CA ARG A 573 13.49 22.94 -8.36
C ARG A 573 14.04 23.31 -7.01
N PHE A 574 13.17 23.22 -6.03
CA PHE A 574 13.62 22.89 -4.69
C PHE A 574 12.63 21.96 -4.00
N ASP A 575 13.14 20.99 -3.25
CA ASP A 575 12.35 20.01 -2.54
C ASP A 575 12.80 19.95 -1.09
N TRP A 576 11.83 19.83 -0.19
CA TRP A 576 12.07 19.58 1.22
C TRP A 576 11.77 18.13 1.53
N THR A 577 12.69 17.49 2.24
CA THR A 577 12.58 16.11 2.72
C THR A 577 12.83 16.07 4.22
N TYR A 578 12.36 15.02 4.90
CA TYR A 578 12.63 14.82 6.32
C TYR A 578 13.08 13.40 6.62
N SER A 579 13.84 13.23 7.69
CA SER A 579 14.24 11.94 8.26
C SER A 579 14.09 12.01 9.78
N LEU A 580 13.65 10.92 10.39
CA LEU A 580 13.58 10.74 11.85
C LEU A 580 14.69 9.78 12.27
N ASP A 581 15.46 10.18 13.29
CA ASP A 581 16.52 9.36 13.92
C ASP A 581 17.56 8.77 12.96
N GLY A 582 17.82 9.44 11.85
CA GLY A 582 18.77 9.00 10.83
C GLY A 582 18.26 7.89 9.91
N GLY A 583 16.94 7.68 9.83
CA GLY A 583 16.28 6.84 8.84
C GLY A 583 16.29 7.43 7.42
N ASP A 584 15.56 6.78 6.52
CA ASP A 584 15.44 7.24 5.13
C ASP A 584 14.73 8.61 5.03
N PHE A 585 15.15 9.42 4.05
CA PHE A 585 14.50 10.69 3.79
C PHE A 585 13.20 10.51 3.01
N LEU A 586 12.12 11.06 3.56
CA LEU A 586 10.79 11.07 2.96
C LEU A 586 10.45 12.47 2.40
N PRO A 587 9.61 12.58 1.36
CA PRO A 587 9.13 13.87 0.87
C PRO A 587 8.36 14.65 1.94
N LEU A 588 8.54 15.97 1.97
CA LEU A 588 7.77 16.89 2.81
C LEU A 588 7.04 17.93 1.96
N PHE A 589 7.77 18.64 1.09
CA PHE A 589 7.26 19.59 0.11
C PHE A 589 7.95 19.34 -1.24
N THR A 590 7.19 19.23 -2.31
CA THR A 590 7.71 18.96 -3.67
C THR A 590 7.33 20.06 -4.66
N SER A 591 8.34 20.57 -5.37
CA SER A 591 8.17 21.63 -6.37
C SER A 591 7.71 21.09 -7.73
N SER A 592 6.94 21.92 -8.45
CA SER A 592 6.52 21.69 -9.83
C SER A 592 6.42 23.01 -10.58
N VAL A 593 6.72 23.01 -11.87
CA VAL A 593 6.67 24.19 -12.75
C VAL A 593 5.56 23.99 -13.78
N ASP A 594 4.80 25.05 -14.07
CA ASP A 594 3.76 25.06 -15.11
C ASP A 594 4.22 25.81 -16.36
N GLU A 595 4.81 25.09 -17.33
CA GLU A 595 5.37 25.63 -18.59
C GLU A 595 4.33 26.25 -19.56
N ALA A 596 3.06 26.28 -19.18
CA ALA A 596 1.98 26.86 -19.99
C ALA A 596 1.35 28.11 -19.34
N ALA A 597 1.79 28.47 -18.14
CA ALA A 597 1.22 29.56 -17.36
C ALA A 597 2.21 30.73 -17.23
N SER A 598 1.65 31.90 -16.90
CA SER A 598 2.42 33.09 -16.53
C SER A 598 1.94 33.59 -15.17
N ALA A 599 2.84 34.15 -14.37
CA ALA A 599 2.53 34.73 -13.07
C ALA A 599 2.88 36.21 -12.99
N THR A 600 2.04 36.97 -12.29
CA THR A 600 2.30 38.37 -11.99
C THR A 600 2.96 38.50 -10.62
N TYR A 601 4.15 39.07 -10.58
CA TYR A 601 4.89 39.42 -9.38
C TYR A 601 4.83 40.93 -9.17
N THR A 602 4.70 41.37 -7.92
CA THR A 602 4.59 42.81 -7.59
C THR A 602 5.77 43.19 -6.72
N LEU A 603 6.61 44.11 -7.21
CA LEU A 603 7.75 44.62 -6.44
C LEU A 603 7.32 45.67 -5.41
N ALA A 604 8.25 46.07 -4.56
CA ALA A 604 8.03 46.93 -3.40
C ALA A 604 7.52 48.33 -3.75
N ASP A 605 7.85 48.85 -4.94
CA ASP A 605 7.32 50.13 -5.43
C ASP A 605 5.92 50.03 -6.05
N GLY A 606 5.39 48.81 -6.20
CA GLY A 606 4.09 48.50 -6.78
C GLY A 606 4.14 48.16 -8.27
N ASP A 607 5.30 48.18 -8.91
CA ASP A 607 5.43 47.74 -10.29
C ASP A 607 5.19 46.23 -10.40
N MET A 608 4.49 45.84 -11.48
CA MET A 608 4.09 44.46 -11.72
C MET A 608 4.81 43.90 -12.94
N PHE A 609 5.37 42.72 -12.79
CA PHE A 609 6.08 41.99 -13.84
C PHE A 609 5.41 40.63 -14.06
N ASN A 610 5.18 40.30 -15.34
CA ASN A 610 4.72 38.98 -15.73
C ASN A 610 5.90 38.15 -16.19
N LEU A 611 6.14 37.02 -15.53
CA LEU A 611 7.12 36.02 -15.95
C LEU A 611 6.38 34.73 -16.29
N GLU A 612 6.91 34.00 -17.27
CA GLU A 612 6.38 32.70 -17.67
C GLU A 612 6.79 31.62 -16.65
N ASP A 613 6.19 30.45 -16.78
CA ASP A 613 6.61 29.20 -16.14
C ASP A 613 6.71 29.27 -14.59
N PRO A 614 5.63 29.63 -13.87
CA PRO A 614 5.68 29.79 -12.43
C PRO A 614 5.85 28.48 -11.67
N LEU A 615 6.61 28.56 -10.57
CA LEU A 615 6.81 27.44 -9.65
C LEU A 615 5.68 27.35 -8.62
N SER A 616 5.20 26.12 -8.42
CA SER A 616 4.26 25.74 -7.38
C SER A 616 4.90 24.76 -6.39
N MET A 617 4.43 24.79 -5.15
CA MET A 617 4.86 23.87 -4.10
C MET A 617 3.69 23.02 -3.62
N THR A 618 3.90 21.71 -3.52
CA THR A 618 2.89 20.76 -3.02
C THR A 618 3.31 20.22 -1.65
N PRO A 619 2.59 20.58 -0.56
CA PRO A 619 2.74 19.93 0.74
C PRO A 619 2.31 18.47 0.68
N THR A 620 2.97 17.61 1.45
CA THR A 620 2.54 16.21 1.59
C THR A 620 1.11 16.12 2.14
N GLY A 621 0.20 15.49 1.40
CA GLY A 621 -1.22 15.42 1.74
C GLY A 621 -2.04 16.70 1.44
N GLY A 622 -1.41 17.71 0.83
CA GLY A 622 -2.03 18.97 0.43
C GLY A 622 -2.26 19.10 -1.09
N VAL A 623 -2.58 20.31 -1.52
CA VAL A 623 -2.77 20.69 -2.93
C VAL A 623 -1.62 21.62 -3.34
N ALA A 624 -1.21 21.57 -4.61
CA ALA A 624 -0.20 22.47 -5.16
C ALA A 624 -0.60 23.94 -4.99
N MET A 625 0.33 24.76 -4.51
CA MET A 625 0.18 26.20 -4.32
C MET A 625 1.24 26.93 -5.13
N GLN A 626 0.81 27.79 -6.05
CA GLN A 626 1.71 28.66 -6.80
C GLN A 626 2.40 29.65 -5.85
N LEU A 627 3.72 29.70 -5.91
CA LEU A 627 4.52 30.64 -5.12
C LEU A 627 4.56 32.02 -5.80
N SER A 628 4.74 33.05 -4.98
CA SER A 628 4.96 34.43 -5.43
C SER A 628 6.22 35.02 -4.80
N ASN A 629 6.57 36.26 -5.13
CA ASN A 629 7.63 37.03 -4.48
C ASN A 629 7.22 37.58 -3.09
N VAL A 630 6.33 36.86 -2.40
CA VAL A 630 5.85 37.15 -1.06
C VAL A 630 5.94 35.84 -0.29
N LEU A 631 6.56 35.88 0.89
CA LEU A 631 6.69 34.74 1.79
C LEU A 631 5.30 34.21 2.19
N GLN A 632 5.03 32.96 1.83
CA GLN A 632 3.79 32.25 2.12
C GLN A 632 4.08 31.07 3.06
N THR A 633 3.35 30.97 4.17
CA THR A 633 3.47 29.84 5.08
C THR A 633 2.84 28.58 4.49
N LEU A 634 3.63 27.55 4.27
CA LEU A 634 3.17 26.22 3.90
C LEU A 634 3.42 25.25 5.05
N THR A 635 2.40 24.46 5.40
CA THR A 635 2.45 23.49 6.50
C THR A 635 2.23 22.07 6.00
N ALA A 636 3.03 21.12 6.48
CA ALA A 636 2.89 19.70 6.19
C ALA A 636 3.06 18.87 7.48
N PRO A 637 2.27 17.80 7.67
CA PRO A 637 2.47 16.86 8.77
C PRO A 637 3.71 15.99 8.55
N ILE A 638 4.36 15.59 9.63
CA ILE A 638 5.43 14.59 9.65
C ILE A 638 4.81 13.24 9.99
N ALA A 639 5.06 12.23 9.18
CA ALA A 639 4.63 10.87 9.46
C ALA A 639 5.71 10.12 10.24
N GLY A 640 5.33 9.50 11.35
CA GLY A 640 6.24 8.77 12.23
C GLY A 640 6.55 9.51 13.53
N LEU A 641 7.39 8.89 14.35
CA LEU A 641 7.88 9.40 15.64
C LEU A 641 9.41 9.29 15.64
N GLY A 642 10.08 10.17 16.39
CA GLY A 642 11.51 10.10 16.60
C GLY A 642 11.98 11.19 17.55
N ASP A 643 13.23 11.09 18.02
CA ASP A 643 13.84 12.05 18.95
C ASP A 643 14.57 13.16 18.20
N LEU A 644 15.07 12.86 17.00
CA LEU A 644 15.76 13.79 16.11
C LEU A 644 15.03 13.93 14.78
N LEU A 645 14.53 15.13 14.48
CA LEU A 645 13.97 15.48 13.18
C LEU A 645 15.04 16.15 12.32
N THR A 646 15.40 15.53 11.20
CA THR A 646 16.31 16.09 10.22
C THR A 646 15.56 16.55 8.99
N LEU A 647 15.48 17.86 8.76
CA LEU A 647 14.92 18.47 7.55
C LEU A 647 16.02 18.76 6.54
N ARG A 648 15.80 18.43 5.27
CA ARG A 648 16.77 18.64 4.19
C ARG A 648 16.12 19.33 2.99
N LEU A 649 16.64 20.51 2.68
CA LEU A 649 16.42 21.24 1.44
C LEU A 649 17.39 20.73 0.37
N ILE A 650 16.86 20.45 -0.81
CA ILE A 650 17.61 20.18 -2.03
C ILE A 650 17.15 21.21 -3.05
N ALA A 651 18.04 22.02 -3.59
CA ALA A 651 17.68 23.07 -4.53
C ALA A 651 18.62 23.10 -5.74
N LYS A 652 18.06 23.37 -6.90
CA LYS A 652 18.79 23.59 -8.14
C LYS A 652 18.12 24.72 -8.91
N THR A 653 18.93 25.67 -9.34
CA THR A 653 18.53 26.74 -10.24
C THR A 653 19.74 27.22 -11.03
N ASP A 654 19.51 27.63 -12.27
CA ASP A 654 20.51 28.25 -13.13
C ASP A 654 19.92 29.46 -13.84
N GLY A 655 20.76 30.47 -14.07
CA GLY A 655 20.30 31.75 -14.61
C GLY A 655 20.47 32.89 -13.62
N THR A 656 20.03 34.09 -13.98
CA THR A 656 20.17 35.28 -13.13
C THR A 656 18.83 35.87 -12.72
N SER A 657 17.73 35.18 -13.05
CA SER A 657 16.35 35.66 -12.95
C SER A 657 15.51 34.86 -11.95
N GLU A 658 16.06 33.77 -11.42
CA GLU A 658 15.36 32.74 -10.68
C GLU A 658 15.85 32.70 -9.23
N ALA A 659 14.95 32.99 -8.29
CA ALA A 659 15.31 33.10 -6.89
C ALA A 659 14.27 32.42 -5.99
N TYR A 660 14.78 31.76 -4.93
CA TYR A 660 13.99 31.16 -3.86
C TYR A 660 14.37 31.77 -2.52
N ALA A 661 13.37 32.02 -1.67
CA ALA A 661 13.60 32.45 -0.30
C ALA A 661 12.77 31.62 0.69
N PHE A 662 13.40 31.33 1.84
CA PHE A 662 12.81 30.59 2.95
C PHE A 662 12.95 31.35 4.24
N ASP A 663 11.89 31.34 5.04
CA ASP A 663 11.88 31.93 6.37
C ASP A 663 11.04 31.09 7.36
N ASN A 664 11.14 31.39 8.65
CA ASN A 664 10.27 30.86 9.72
C ASN A 664 10.09 29.33 9.75
N LEU A 665 11.18 28.58 9.58
CA LEU A 665 11.12 27.13 9.70
C LEU A 665 10.72 26.74 11.13
N THR A 666 9.51 26.20 11.29
CA THR A 666 8.89 25.94 12.59
C THR A 666 8.34 24.53 12.65
N VAL A 667 8.67 23.81 13.72
CA VAL A 667 8.16 22.49 14.04
C VAL A 667 7.20 22.62 15.23
N THR A 668 5.94 22.27 15.04
CA THR A 668 4.95 22.20 16.12
C THR A 668 4.58 20.76 16.41
N GLY A 669 4.13 20.49 17.63
CA GLY A 669 3.80 19.14 18.08
C GLY A 669 3.00 19.16 19.37
N LEU A 670 2.43 18.03 19.71
CA LEU A 670 1.73 17.80 20.96
C LEU A 670 2.73 17.42 22.04
N VAL A 671 2.75 18.19 23.12
CA VAL A 671 3.51 17.91 24.35
C VAL A 671 2.58 17.63 25.51
N ALA A 672 3.06 16.85 26.48
CA ALA A 672 2.35 16.64 27.74
C ALA A 672 2.22 17.96 28.51
N SER A 673 1.00 18.31 28.92
CA SER A 673 0.77 19.37 29.90
C SER A 673 0.76 18.74 31.29
N PHE A 674 1.79 18.99 32.09
CA PHE A 674 1.71 18.76 33.53
C PHE A 674 0.84 19.85 34.16
N ALA A 675 -0.01 19.46 35.10
CA ALA A 675 -0.77 20.44 35.87
C ALA A 675 0.22 21.33 36.64
N ALA A 676 -0.13 22.60 36.81
CA ALA A 676 0.75 23.57 37.48
C ALA A 676 1.06 23.15 38.93
N ALA A 677 0.11 22.46 39.57
CA ALA A 677 0.21 21.94 40.92
C ALA A 677 0.68 20.47 41.04
N ASP A 678 1.11 19.86 39.94
CA ASP A 678 1.84 18.59 39.95
C ASP A 678 3.32 18.93 40.20
N PHE A 679 3.71 19.01 41.46
CA PHE A 679 5.02 19.51 41.89
C PHE A 679 6.11 18.44 41.81
N ASN A 680 5.75 17.16 41.77
CA ASN A 680 6.71 16.08 41.59
C ASN A 680 6.78 15.56 40.15
N ASP A 681 6.02 16.16 39.23
CA ASP A 681 5.91 15.81 37.81
C ASP A 681 5.57 14.33 37.60
N ASP A 682 4.82 13.72 38.53
CA ASP A 682 4.42 12.31 38.46
C ASP A 682 3.14 12.08 37.65
N GLY A 683 2.54 13.18 37.17
CA GLY A 683 1.37 13.19 36.32
C GLY A 683 0.05 13.35 37.06
N PHE A 684 0.10 13.37 38.40
CA PHE A 684 -1.05 13.53 39.27
C PHE A 684 -0.89 14.80 40.10
N VAL A 685 -2.02 15.46 40.37
CA VAL A 685 -2.10 16.43 41.47
C VAL A 685 -2.75 15.73 42.63
N ASP A 686 -1.94 15.24 43.56
CA ASP A 686 -2.36 14.39 44.67
C ASP A 686 -1.74 14.77 46.03
N GLY A 687 -1.81 13.85 46.99
CA GLY A 687 -1.34 14.08 48.35
C GLY A 687 0.17 14.29 48.47
N ASN A 688 0.95 13.79 47.50
CA ASN A 688 2.39 14.01 47.42
C ASN A 688 2.69 15.46 47.03
N ASP A 689 1.93 16.04 46.11
CA ASP A 689 2.03 17.45 45.75
C ASP A 689 1.60 18.34 46.91
N LEU A 690 0.52 17.95 47.60
CA LEU A 690 0.13 18.66 48.82
C LEU A 690 1.25 18.66 49.85
N ALA A 691 1.96 17.54 50.01
CA ALA A 691 3.08 17.45 50.93
C ALA A 691 4.25 18.36 50.48
N THR A 692 4.51 18.47 49.18
CA THR A 692 5.50 19.39 48.61
C THR A 692 5.14 20.85 48.88
N TRP A 693 3.88 21.25 48.64
CA TRP A 693 3.40 22.60 48.99
C TRP A 693 3.46 22.85 50.49
N GLN A 694 2.98 21.92 51.32
CA GLN A 694 3.00 22.04 52.79
C GLN A 694 4.42 22.20 53.36
N ALA A 695 5.40 21.52 52.75
CA ALA A 695 6.78 21.57 53.21
C ALA A 695 7.44 22.94 52.97
N ASN A 696 6.96 23.70 51.99
CA ASN A 696 7.55 24.95 51.56
C ASN A 696 6.64 26.17 51.75
N PHE A 697 5.41 25.98 52.24
CA PHE A 697 4.46 27.06 52.49
C PHE A 697 5.06 28.21 53.30
N GLY A 698 4.92 29.43 52.80
CA GLY A 698 5.48 30.65 53.36
C GLY A 698 6.90 30.99 52.88
N LEU A 699 7.40 30.31 51.83
CA LEU A 699 8.60 30.76 51.12
C LEU A 699 8.28 32.09 50.42
N PRO A 700 9.00 33.19 50.70
CA PRO A 700 8.57 34.53 50.27
C PRO A 700 9.12 34.97 48.91
N SER A 701 10.04 34.21 48.30
CA SER A 701 10.64 34.49 47.00
C SER A 701 11.62 33.38 46.60
N GLY A 702 11.80 33.15 45.29
CA GLY A 702 12.75 32.19 44.74
C GLY A 702 12.31 30.73 44.83
N ALA A 703 11.02 30.48 45.02
CA ALA A 703 10.45 29.16 44.88
C ALA A 703 10.51 28.70 43.42
N ALA A 704 10.63 27.39 43.23
CA ALA A 704 10.46 26.72 41.96
C ALA A 704 9.21 25.85 42.00
N LYS A 705 8.68 25.46 40.84
CA LYS A 705 7.51 24.56 40.72
C LYS A 705 7.59 23.35 41.66
N ASN A 706 8.72 22.65 41.65
CA ASN A 706 8.92 21.47 42.50
C ASN A 706 9.04 21.75 44.01
N GLN A 707 8.92 23.00 44.41
CA GLN A 707 8.83 23.45 45.80
C GLN A 707 7.42 23.91 46.15
N GLY A 708 6.43 23.78 45.26
CA GLY A 708 5.05 24.15 45.56
C GLY A 708 4.58 25.47 44.94
N ASP A 709 5.37 26.08 44.05
CA ASP A 709 5.03 27.32 43.33
C ASP A 709 4.28 26.97 42.02
N ALA A 710 2.95 26.89 42.11
CA ALA A 710 2.09 26.48 41.01
C ALA A 710 1.81 27.63 40.03
N ASP A 711 1.80 28.89 40.47
CA ASP A 711 1.53 30.03 39.58
C ASP A 711 2.80 30.74 39.06
N LEU A 712 3.97 30.28 39.50
CA LEU A 712 5.30 30.70 39.07
C LEU A 712 5.61 32.16 39.39
N ASP A 713 4.99 32.71 40.44
CA ASP A 713 5.26 34.06 40.90
C ASP A 713 6.51 34.14 41.81
N GLY A 714 7.08 32.97 42.15
CA GLY A 714 8.30 32.82 42.91
C GLY A 714 8.08 32.72 44.41
N ASP A 715 6.86 32.68 44.92
CA ASP A 715 6.55 32.38 46.32
C ASP A 715 5.78 31.05 46.49
N VAL A 716 5.45 30.64 47.73
CA VAL A 716 4.63 29.44 47.98
C VAL A 716 3.55 29.80 48.98
N ASP A 717 2.34 30.07 48.48
CA ASP A 717 1.28 30.68 49.26
C ASP A 717 -0.12 30.06 49.02
N GLY A 718 -1.17 30.81 49.36
CA GLY A 718 -2.55 30.35 49.21
C GLY A 718 -3.04 30.26 47.76
N ALA A 719 -2.43 30.98 46.81
CA ALA A 719 -2.71 30.91 45.39
C ALA A 719 -2.27 29.55 44.83
N ASP A 720 -1.10 29.05 45.23
CA ASP A 720 -0.63 27.72 44.81
C ASP A 720 -1.49 26.59 45.39
N TYR A 721 -1.91 26.75 46.64
CA TYR A 721 -2.83 25.80 47.26
C TYR A 721 -4.16 25.76 46.54
N LEU A 722 -4.65 26.93 46.10
CA LEU A 722 -5.86 27.03 45.31
C LEU A 722 -5.69 26.35 43.94
N ALA A 723 -4.53 26.51 43.29
CA ALA A 723 -4.19 25.79 42.06
C ALA A 723 -4.19 24.27 42.27
N TRP A 724 -3.58 23.78 43.35
CA TRP A 724 -3.64 22.37 43.74
C TRP A 724 -5.08 21.88 43.98
N GLN A 725 -5.91 22.67 44.69
CA GLN A 725 -7.31 22.31 44.92
C GLN A 725 -8.12 22.25 43.62
N GLN A 726 -7.85 23.16 42.69
CA GLN A 726 -8.54 23.24 41.39
C GLN A 726 -8.10 22.14 40.43
N GLN A 727 -6.83 21.73 40.52
CA GLN A 727 -6.22 20.73 39.63
C GLN A 727 -6.18 19.33 40.24
N TRP A 728 -6.67 19.14 41.47
CA TRP A 728 -6.71 17.86 42.18
C TRP A 728 -7.29 16.73 41.32
N THR A 729 -6.48 15.73 41.05
CA THR A 729 -6.82 14.60 40.15
C THR A 729 -7.33 13.36 40.89
N GLY A 730 -7.30 13.35 42.23
CA GLY A 730 -7.61 12.16 43.04
C GLY A 730 -6.35 11.39 43.44
N ALA A 731 -6.49 10.40 44.33
CA ALA A 731 -5.34 9.65 44.84
C ALA A 731 -4.69 8.80 43.74
N GLY A 732 -3.51 9.22 43.26
CA GLY A 732 -2.58 8.37 42.55
C GLY A 732 -2.24 7.16 43.43
N ALA A 733 -2.13 5.98 42.82
CA ALA A 733 -2.01 4.73 43.55
C ALA A 733 -0.83 4.75 44.54
N THR A 734 -1.12 4.59 45.82
CA THR A 734 -0.11 4.39 46.86
C THR A 734 0.73 3.15 46.55
N ALA A 735 1.96 3.34 46.06
CA ALA A 735 3.02 2.37 46.28
C ALA A 735 3.36 2.42 47.77
N ALA A 736 2.76 1.52 48.54
CA ALA A 736 3.18 1.30 49.91
C ALA A 736 4.63 0.81 49.90
N VAL A 737 5.57 1.71 50.18
CA VAL A 737 6.92 1.34 50.60
C VAL A 737 6.75 0.52 51.88
N SER A 738 7.00 -0.79 51.77
CA SER A 738 7.13 -1.66 52.94
C SER A 738 8.39 -1.23 53.70
N THR A 739 8.24 -0.26 54.60
CA THR A 739 9.18 -0.14 55.70
C THR A 739 9.01 -1.41 56.54
N PRO A 740 10.10 -2.15 56.86
CA PRO A 740 9.97 -3.28 57.76
C PRO A 740 9.49 -2.75 59.11
N VAL A 741 8.24 -3.07 59.44
CA VAL A 741 7.67 -2.87 60.75
C VAL A 741 8.57 -3.60 61.74
N PRO A 742 9.14 -2.94 62.78
CA PRO A 742 9.79 -3.66 63.86
C PRO A 742 8.72 -4.55 64.52
N GLU A 743 8.83 -5.85 64.34
CA GLU A 743 7.87 -6.80 64.91
C GLU A 743 7.76 -6.59 66.42
N PRO A 744 6.55 -6.51 67.00
CA PRO A 744 6.41 -6.52 68.44
C PRO A 744 6.96 -7.85 68.97
N ALA A 745 7.66 -7.77 70.10
CA ALA A 745 8.40 -8.77 70.86
C ALA A 745 7.61 -10.06 71.24
N SER A 746 6.92 -10.67 70.29
CA SER A 746 6.05 -11.84 70.43
C SER A 746 6.89 -13.11 70.65
N ALA A 747 8.06 -13.18 70.01
CA ALA A 747 9.04 -14.24 70.25
C ALA A 747 9.71 -14.15 71.64
N LEU A 748 9.90 -12.93 72.17
CA LEU A 748 10.43 -12.71 73.53
C LEU A 748 9.40 -13.03 74.62
N LEU A 749 8.11 -12.78 74.37
CA LEU A 749 7.02 -13.16 75.28
C LEU A 749 6.75 -14.68 75.29
N LEU A 750 6.91 -15.37 74.16
CA LEU A 750 6.85 -16.84 74.09
C LEU A 750 8.06 -17.51 74.78
N LEU A 751 9.26 -16.93 74.70
CA LEU A 751 10.45 -17.40 75.41
C LEU A 751 10.34 -17.22 76.94
N TRP A 752 9.71 -16.14 77.41
CA TRP A 752 9.44 -15.93 78.84
C TRP A 752 8.32 -16.86 79.38
N ALA A 753 7.28 -17.13 78.60
CA ALA A 753 6.22 -18.07 78.98
C ALA A 753 6.72 -19.52 79.13
N CYS A 754 7.66 -19.95 78.27
CA CYS A 754 8.30 -21.27 78.34
C CYS A 754 9.28 -21.41 79.52
N LEU A 755 9.93 -20.31 79.96
CA LEU A 755 10.84 -20.32 81.11
C LEU A 755 10.12 -20.32 82.47
N ILE A 756 8.88 -19.84 82.53
CA ILE A 756 8.07 -19.81 83.78
C ILE A 756 7.32 -21.14 84.02
N CYS A 757 7.03 -21.93 82.98
CA CYS A 757 6.37 -23.24 83.13
C CYS A 757 7.31 -24.41 83.48
N GLY A 758 8.64 -24.19 83.52
CA GLY A 758 9.64 -25.25 83.74
C GLY A 758 10.07 -25.50 85.20
N ARG A 759 9.54 -24.78 86.20
CA ARG A 759 9.89 -24.98 87.62
C ARG A 759 8.67 -25.08 88.52
N ARG A 760 8.06 -26.27 88.57
CA ARG A 760 7.41 -26.83 89.78
C ARG A 760 6.98 -28.28 89.57
N HIS A 761 7.82 -29.20 90.05
CA HIS A 761 7.50 -30.38 90.89
C HIS A 761 8.45 -31.56 90.62
N LYS A 762 9.49 -31.65 91.47
CA LYS A 762 9.85 -32.92 92.10
C LYS A 762 9.38 -32.82 93.56
N ASN A 763 8.55 -33.76 93.98
CA ASN A 763 8.48 -34.36 95.32
C ASN A 763 7.25 -35.28 95.38
N GLY A 764 7.49 -36.57 95.59
CA GLY A 764 6.50 -37.64 95.63
C GLY A 764 6.98 -38.85 94.84
#